data_AF-A0A1H3KHS5-F1
#
_entry.id   AF-A0A1H3KHS5-F1
#
_cell.length_a   1.000
_cell.length_b   1.000
_cell.length_c   1.000
_cell.angle_alpha   90.00
_cell.angle_beta   90.00
_cell.angle_gamma   90.00
#
_symmetry.space_group_name_H-M   'P 1'
#
loop_
_entity.id
_entity.type
_entity.pdbx_description
1 polymer ?
#
loop_
_entity_poly.entity_id
_entity_poly.type
_entity_poly.pdbx_seq_one_letter_code
_entity_poly.pdbx_strand_id
1 'polypeptide(L)'
;MAPQQRGGAKSQTQEETPDAEHEQPSAAAQDAPAAANGTMSAEVVPAENDDAAKPAAESDAAKLAAESDAAKLAAERDAATEAPKAKSRRWWPFRRSTREVAATASAAAPPAATKDPEQTSDTSTEAKSDAALQAADADSSGTSSDSGATGRDLDAGASGRHAAESDGVDKGTANKADGERPGRHAADVGEAAKTATEVDSGKTDKDAAAKGKPASGATGTAVAEKDASGKPAGDATATAIAEKDADGKPAGTATRTAVAEKDAEGKPAGSATGTAIAEKDAGGATGTAVAEKDADDAGREPDRWAEFAGRTEPPPNVAVRVGRRVGRFLRHEFTLAALISMAAAVVMTWPTLRYPRHTIPQDIWDPTLQAWQMSWSGHSLLTDPGRIWHSNAFYPELWTFAFSDSLLGYAPLGMIGEGPVAAVVRYNIVFVLAHALAAFGAYMLVRQLGAGRTGSAVAAAGYTYAPWLLAQAGHLHIISNGGIPLALAMLARGHGFSFRHGYRPERRHAGWALAGWLVAAWQLSLGFGIGLVFAYVLALLGVGALLTWIFKRFRVWKERRPFGRKLFFADLAGGAIFVAVGGLLAIPYFEVADDHPYARRGVEEIQLYSPPLRGFFTAPPESWLWGGLHEPLRNSLGWAPEMTLLPGFALIGLALAGLFFTIWSVRQRLLLTLGIVVGAILAMGSEFQDGRYTYLPLLEHVPGWDGIRTPGRLMLWVTLLLGILAAGTVCAFVDRVKEISANRVPPWPSPWLRLVTLIPLALVLVEGINTTKHPIVPAQPAAMRTVEGPLLILPSDQLHDENAMLWSTTKFQDIVNGGSGFVPKKLEEVRQVTATFPDQNSINYLRQMGVRNVVVARDMLESGSPLLTAIELPVDSLGITREDVGSVVVYRL
;
A
#
# COMPACT_ATOMS: atom_id res chain seq x y z
N MET A 1 75.92 -4.01 6.05
CA MET A 1 76.40 -3.06 7.07
C MET A 1 75.28 -2.81 8.06
N ALA A 2 75.51 -3.12 9.34
CA ALA A 2 74.87 -2.46 10.48
C ALA A 2 75.59 -1.09 10.72
N PRO A 3 75.19 -0.20 11.65
CA PRO A 3 74.14 -0.28 12.69
C PRO A 3 72.83 0.41 12.27
N GLN A 4 71.65 0.00 12.76
CA GLN A 4 71.14 0.10 14.14
C GLN A 4 71.03 1.58 14.61
N GLN A 5 70.02 1.96 15.39
CA GLN A 5 69.28 1.13 16.35
C GLN A 5 67.77 1.50 16.38
N ARG A 6 66.67 0.69 16.30
CA ARG A 6 66.09 -0.71 16.37
C ARG A 6 64.75 -0.93 17.20
N GLY A 7 64.54 -1.95 18.07
CA GLY A 7 63.22 -2.30 18.75
C GLY A 7 63.00 -2.07 20.29
N GLY A 8 62.22 -2.93 21.01
CA GLY A 8 62.08 -3.01 22.50
C GLY A 8 60.63 -2.86 23.06
N ALA A 9 59.91 -3.78 23.74
CA ALA A 9 60.15 -4.94 24.66
C ALA A 9 59.93 -4.58 26.17
N LYS A 10 59.42 -5.39 27.11
CA LYS A 10 58.58 -6.63 27.20
C LYS A 10 58.58 -7.07 28.70
N SER A 11 57.43 -7.47 29.27
CA SER A 11 57.26 -8.14 30.59
C SER A 11 55.79 -8.60 30.76
N GLN A 12 55.36 -9.72 31.38
CA GLN A 12 56.01 -10.94 31.91
C GLN A 12 56.83 -10.80 33.23
N THR A 13 56.65 -11.55 34.35
CA THR A 13 55.61 -12.50 34.87
C THR A 13 55.90 -12.76 36.39
N GLN A 14 55.04 -13.49 37.14
CA GLN A 14 55.24 -13.97 38.53
C GLN A 14 55.10 -12.83 39.58
N GLU A 15 54.88 -13.03 40.89
CA GLU A 15 54.98 -14.23 41.74
C GLU A 15 53.70 -14.56 42.54
N GLU A 16 53.83 -15.62 43.32
CA GLU A 16 52.93 -16.36 44.18
C GLU A 16 52.35 -15.60 45.40
N THR A 17 51.25 -16.13 45.94
CA THR A 17 50.74 -15.99 47.32
C THR A 17 51.79 -16.45 48.37
N PRO A 18 51.75 -16.04 49.68
CA PRO A 18 50.51 -15.89 50.46
C PRO A 18 50.47 -14.87 51.64
N ASP A 19 49.28 -14.80 52.28
CA ASP A 19 48.97 -14.53 53.72
C ASP A 19 49.36 -13.23 54.48
N ALA A 20 48.67 -13.07 55.63
CA ALA A 20 48.96 -12.24 56.82
C ALA A 20 48.31 -10.83 57.01
N GLU A 21 47.13 -10.84 57.65
CA GLU A 21 46.80 -10.18 58.94
C GLU A 21 46.71 -8.64 59.19
N HIS A 22 45.88 -8.32 60.21
CA HIS A 22 45.78 -7.10 61.05
C HIS A 22 45.21 -5.79 60.40
N GLU A 23 44.46 -4.93 61.11
CA GLU A 23 43.92 -5.00 62.49
C GLU A 23 42.57 -4.22 62.66
N GLN A 24 42.00 -4.29 63.87
CA GLN A 24 40.68 -3.77 64.28
C GLN A 24 40.84 -2.55 65.26
N PRO A 25 39.98 -2.21 66.26
CA PRO A 25 38.62 -2.61 66.66
C PRO A 25 37.62 -1.43 66.46
N SER A 26 36.48 -1.17 67.12
CA SER A 26 35.59 -1.72 68.19
C SER A 26 34.26 -0.93 68.08
N ALA A 27 33.05 -1.25 68.58
CA ALA A 27 32.39 -2.37 69.29
C ALA A 27 30.84 -2.16 69.09
N ALA A 28 29.84 -2.81 69.72
CA ALA A 28 29.77 -3.81 70.79
C ALA A 28 28.44 -4.60 70.75
N ALA A 29 28.41 -5.74 71.46
CA ALA A 29 27.39 -6.28 72.40
C ALA A 29 25.91 -5.81 72.35
N GLN A 30 24.88 -6.67 72.53
CA GLN A 30 24.73 -8.13 72.79
C GLN A 30 23.22 -8.49 72.60
N ASP A 31 22.68 -9.72 72.60
CA ASP A 31 23.14 -11.10 72.88
C ASP A 31 22.27 -12.15 72.10
N ALA A 32 22.34 -13.45 72.45
CA ALA A 32 21.58 -14.60 71.89
C ALA A 32 20.92 -15.45 73.05
N PRO A 33 20.61 -16.80 72.99
CA PRO A 33 20.73 -17.84 71.93
C PRO A 33 19.56 -18.90 71.85
N ALA A 34 19.82 -20.05 71.17
CA ALA A 34 19.18 -21.40 71.33
C ALA A 34 17.76 -21.64 70.75
N ALA A 35 17.26 -22.87 70.45
CA ALA A 35 17.85 -24.21 70.14
C ALA A 35 16.79 -25.14 69.43
N ALA A 36 17.05 -26.45 69.31
CA ALA A 36 16.39 -27.39 68.37
C ALA A 36 15.18 -28.23 68.90
N ASN A 37 14.46 -28.87 67.95
CA ASN A 37 13.59 -30.07 68.02
C ASN A 37 12.29 -30.08 68.88
N GLY A 38 11.20 -30.66 68.32
CA GLY A 38 10.27 -31.52 69.10
C GLY A 38 8.73 -31.36 68.95
N THR A 39 8.10 -32.26 68.17
CA THR A 39 6.83 -33.01 68.44
C THR A 39 5.58 -32.42 69.16
N MET A 40 4.41 -32.62 68.49
CA MET A 40 3.09 -33.10 69.00
C MET A 40 2.07 -32.22 69.79
N SER A 41 0.86 -32.13 69.17
CA SER A 41 -0.49 -32.47 69.72
C SER A 41 -1.31 -31.59 70.68
N ALA A 42 -2.41 -31.02 70.11
CA ALA A 42 -3.84 -31.22 70.47
C ALA A 42 -4.54 -30.51 71.68
N GLU A 43 -5.89 -30.51 71.61
CA GLU A 43 -6.93 -30.25 72.65
C GLU A 43 -7.18 -28.79 73.17
N VAL A 44 -8.39 -28.34 73.60
CA VAL A 44 -9.80 -28.68 73.23
C VAL A 44 -10.83 -27.59 73.68
N VAL A 45 -11.97 -27.49 72.95
CA VAL A 45 -13.39 -27.08 73.25
C VAL A 45 -13.75 -26.68 74.72
N PRO A 46 -14.57 -25.62 75.05
CA PRO A 46 -16.07 -25.67 74.92
C PRO A 46 -16.98 -24.39 74.85
N ALA A 47 -18.22 -24.62 74.36
CA ALA A 47 -19.57 -24.16 74.86
C ALA A 47 -19.98 -22.64 74.93
N GLU A 48 -21.26 -22.22 74.86
CA GLU A 48 -22.58 -22.84 74.50
C GLU A 48 -23.67 -21.75 74.19
N ASN A 49 -24.68 -22.12 73.36
CA ASN A 49 -26.12 -21.70 73.33
C ASN A 49 -26.51 -20.19 73.12
N ASP A 50 -27.73 -19.82 72.68
CA ASP A 50 -28.99 -20.59 72.47
C ASP A 50 -29.94 -20.00 71.36
N ASP A 51 -31.04 -20.73 71.13
CA ASP A 51 -32.40 -20.33 70.64
C ASP A 51 -32.79 -20.24 69.13
N ALA A 52 -33.58 -21.26 68.74
CA ALA A 52 -34.90 -21.19 68.05
C ALA A 52 -35.12 -21.11 66.50
N ALA A 53 -36.15 -21.90 66.11
CA ALA A 53 -37.09 -21.79 64.97
C ALA A 53 -36.78 -22.42 63.57
N LYS A 54 -37.76 -23.22 63.12
CA LYS A 54 -38.04 -23.78 61.77
C LYS A 54 -39.59 -23.80 61.64
N PRO A 55 -40.23 -23.86 60.43
CA PRO A 55 -39.98 -24.90 59.42
C PRO A 55 -40.11 -24.48 57.94
N ALA A 56 -40.02 -25.49 57.06
CA ALA A 56 -39.93 -25.45 55.61
C ALA A 56 -41.11 -24.83 54.83
N ALA A 57 -40.80 -24.26 53.65
CA ALA A 57 -41.75 -23.98 52.56
C ALA A 57 -41.06 -23.78 51.17
N GLU A 58 -40.02 -24.53 50.81
CA GLU A 58 -39.23 -24.21 49.59
C GLU A 58 -38.62 -25.44 48.86
N SER A 59 -39.46 -26.26 48.21
CA SER A 59 -39.01 -27.38 47.36
C SER A 59 -39.72 -27.47 45.99
N ASP A 60 -40.94 -26.94 45.84
CA ASP A 60 -41.72 -27.13 44.61
C ASP A 60 -41.50 -26.03 43.55
N ALA A 61 -41.02 -24.84 43.97
CA ALA A 61 -40.76 -23.72 43.06
C ALA A 61 -39.69 -24.04 41.99
N ALA A 62 -38.67 -24.82 42.35
CA ALA A 62 -37.59 -25.21 41.43
C ALA A 62 -38.04 -26.19 40.33
N LYS A 63 -39.11 -26.97 40.57
CA LYS A 63 -39.60 -27.97 39.61
C LYS A 63 -40.46 -27.35 38.51
N LEU A 64 -41.33 -26.41 38.89
CA LEU A 64 -42.21 -25.68 37.96
C LEU A 64 -41.43 -24.80 36.96
N ALA A 65 -40.26 -24.30 37.34
CA ALA A 65 -39.39 -23.55 36.42
C ALA A 65 -38.90 -24.44 35.26
N ALA A 66 -38.36 -25.62 35.57
CA ALA A 66 -37.74 -26.52 34.59
C ALA A 66 -38.72 -27.04 33.53
N GLU A 67 -39.97 -27.34 33.92
CA GLU A 67 -41.01 -27.79 32.99
C GLU A 67 -41.48 -26.65 32.06
N SER A 68 -41.39 -25.38 32.49
CA SER A 68 -41.82 -24.22 31.70
C SER A 68 -40.91 -23.91 30.50
N ASP A 69 -39.59 -24.11 30.63
CA ASP A 69 -38.64 -23.88 29.53
C ASP A 69 -38.57 -25.08 28.58
N ALA A 70 -38.81 -26.30 29.07
CA ALA A 70 -39.01 -27.48 28.21
C ALA A 70 -40.22 -27.30 27.28
N ALA A 71 -41.32 -26.70 27.78
CA ALA A 71 -42.50 -26.40 26.97
C ALA A 71 -42.24 -25.32 25.90
N LYS A 72 -41.41 -24.30 26.18
CA LYS A 72 -41.00 -23.30 25.17
C LYS A 72 -40.17 -23.93 24.05
N LEU A 73 -39.19 -24.77 24.40
CA LEU A 73 -38.31 -25.43 23.43
C LEU A 73 -39.05 -26.43 22.52
N ALA A 74 -40.21 -26.94 22.95
CA ALA A 74 -41.13 -27.66 22.07
C ALA A 74 -41.87 -26.70 21.11
N ALA A 75 -42.46 -25.62 21.64
CA ALA A 75 -43.23 -24.67 20.84
C ALA A 75 -42.40 -23.93 19.76
N GLU A 76 -41.13 -23.65 20.00
CA GLU A 76 -40.24 -23.02 19.01
C GLU A 76 -39.80 -23.97 17.90
N ARG A 77 -39.87 -25.30 18.08
CA ARG A 77 -39.56 -26.28 17.02
C ARG A 77 -40.66 -26.38 15.98
N ASP A 78 -41.94 -26.35 16.38
CA ASP A 78 -43.06 -26.46 15.43
C ASP A 78 -43.29 -25.16 14.63
N ALA A 79 -42.87 -24.01 15.17
CA ALA A 79 -42.87 -22.72 14.48
C ALA A 79 -41.91 -22.64 13.27
N ALA A 80 -40.98 -23.59 13.12
CA ALA A 80 -39.97 -23.59 12.05
C ALA A 80 -40.47 -24.09 10.67
N THR A 81 -41.78 -24.23 10.47
CA THR A 81 -42.37 -24.96 9.34
C THR A 81 -43.20 -24.12 8.35
N GLU A 82 -43.04 -22.80 8.31
CA GLU A 82 -43.55 -21.95 7.21
C GLU A 82 -42.41 -21.28 6.41
N ALA A 83 -42.24 -21.69 5.16
CA ALA A 83 -41.22 -21.12 4.26
C ALA A 83 -41.75 -19.89 3.50
N PRO A 84 -41.29 -18.66 3.78
CA PRO A 84 -41.70 -17.48 3.03
C PRO A 84 -41.12 -17.51 1.62
N LYS A 85 -41.98 -17.62 0.60
CA LYS A 85 -41.59 -17.59 -0.83
C LYS A 85 -41.09 -16.20 -1.23
N ALA A 86 -39.82 -15.93 -0.94
CA ALA A 86 -39.12 -14.68 -1.24
C ALA A 86 -38.98 -14.43 -2.75
N LYS A 87 -39.99 -13.78 -3.35
CA LYS A 87 -39.95 -13.31 -4.75
C LYS A 87 -38.89 -12.21 -4.89
N SER A 88 -37.71 -12.58 -5.37
CA SER A 88 -36.59 -11.67 -5.66
C SER A 88 -36.94 -10.69 -6.80
N ARG A 89 -37.57 -9.57 -6.45
CA ARG A 89 -37.84 -8.44 -7.36
C ARG A 89 -36.53 -7.71 -7.72
N ARG A 90 -35.74 -8.29 -8.65
CA ARG A 90 -34.62 -7.59 -9.31
C ARG A 90 -35.14 -6.29 -9.93
N TRP A 91 -34.47 -5.17 -9.63
CA TRP A 91 -34.89 -3.82 -10.05
C TRP A 91 -33.74 -3.02 -10.67
N TRP A 92 -33.18 -3.55 -11.77
CA TRP A 92 -32.26 -2.83 -12.66
C TRP A 92 -32.53 -3.23 -14.13
N PRO A 93 -32.93 -2.29 -15.01
CA PRO A 93 -33.33 -2.62 -16.38
C PRO A 93 -32.18 -2.39 -17.39
N PHE A 94 -31.39 -3.43 -17.68
CA PHE A 94 -30.49 -3.43 -18.85
C PHE A 94 -30.43 -4.81 -19.54
N ARG A 95 -31.54 -5.22 -20.17
CA ARG A 95 -31.46 -6.28 -21.20
C ARG A 95 -30.82 -5.69 -22.46
N ARG A 96 -29.60 -6.11 -22.80
CA ARG A 96 -29.18 -6.19 -24.21
C ARG A 96 -29.65 -7.52 -24.77
N SER A 97 -30.16 -7.49 -26.00
CA SER A 97 -30.42 -8.71 -26.76
C SER A 97 -29.09 -9.29 -27.21
N THR A 98 -28.83 -10.54 -26.81
CA THR A 98 -27.97 -11.41 -27.59
C THR A 98 -28.69 -11.70 -28.90
N ARG A 99 -28.14 -11.19 -30.01
CA ARG A 99 -28.34 -11.79 -31.33
C ARG A 99 -27.16 -12.70 -31.58
N GLU A 100 -27.42 -13.86 -32.17
CA GLU A 100 -26.37 -14.74 -32.65
C GLU A 100 -25.55 -14.03 -33.72
N VAL A 101 -24.23 -14.08 -33.59
CA VAL A 101 -23.28 -13.80 -34.67
C VAL A 101 -22.26 -14.93 -34.65
N ALA A 102 -22.48 -15.93 -35.50
CA ALA A 102 -21.46 -16.93 -35.77
C ALA A 102 -20.34 -16.27 -36.60
N ALA A 103 -19.10 -16.44 -36.19
CA ALA A 103 -17.91 -16.11 -36.96
C ALA A 103 -17.03 -17.37 -37.00
N THR A 104 -17.25 -18.29 -37.95
CA THR A 104 -16.51 -18.32 -39.23
C THR A 104 -15.01 -18.05 -39.08
N ALA A 105 -14.25 -19.11 -38.83
CA ALA A 105 -12.81 -19.08 -38.99
C ALA A 105 -12.46 -18.85 -40.48
N SER A 106 -11.52 -17.93 -40.74
CA SER A 106 -10.96 -17.74 -42.08
C SER A 106 -9.65 -18.51 -42.18
N ALA A 107 -9.66 -19.59 -42.96
CA ALA A 107 -8.47 -20.35 -43.34
C ALA A 107 -8.23 -20.22 -44.85
N ALA A 108 -6.97 -20.21 -45.26
CA ALA A 108 -6.59 -19.93 -46.66
C ALA A 108 -6.96 -21.08 -47.61
N ALA A 109 -7.32 -20.73 -48.85
CA ALA A 109 -7.73 -21.67 -49.88
C ALA A 109 -6.55 -22.18 -50.74
N PRO A 110 -6.59 -23.46 -51.16
CA PRO A 110 -6.02 -23.92 -52.43
C PRO A 110 -7.13 -24.08 -53.52
N PRO A 111 -6.77 -24.15 -54.82
CA PRO A 111 -7.72 -23.95 -55.92
C PRO A 111 -8.45 -25.21 -56.42
N ALA A 112 -9.50 -24.95 -57.20
CA ALA A 112 -10.51 -25.87 -57.71
C ALA A 112 -10.03 -27.08 -58.54
N ALA A 113 -10.81 -28.17 -58.44
CA ALA A 113 -10.92 -29.22 -59.46
C ALA A 113 -12.40 -29.63 -59.64
N THR A 114 -12.77 -29.97 -60.87
CA THR A 114 -14.12 -30.18 -61.42
C THR A 114 -14.79 -31.51 -61.07
N LYS A 115 -16.15 -31.51 -61.03
CA LYS A 115 -17.08 -32.55 -61.56
C LYS A 115 -17.04 -33.96 -60.92
N ASP A 116 -18.10 -34.78 -60.92
CA ASP A 116 -19.52 -34.66 -61.35
C ASP A 116 -20.38 -35.59 -60.40
N PRO A 117 -21.73 -35.69 -60.50
CA PRO A 117 -22.59 -36.13 -59.38
C PRO A 117 -23.09 -37.60 -59.43
N GLU A 118 -23.61 -38.08 -58.29
CA GLU A 118 -24.73 -39.03 -58.03
C GLU A 118 -24.74 -39.37 -56.51
N GLN A 119 -25.80 -39.83 -55.81
CA GLN A 119 -27.17 -40.23 -56.19
C GLN A 119 -28.18 -39.99 -55.02
N THR A 120 -29.47 -40.17 -55.32
CA THR A 120 -30.67 -40.51 -54.48
C THR A 120 -30.48 -41.02 -53.03
N SER A 121 -31.42 -40.93 -52.07
CA SER A 121 -32.87 -40.56 -52.00
C SER A 121 -33.26 -40.51 -50.49
N ASP A 122 -33.97 -39.53 -49.94
CA ASP A 122 -35.41 -39.15 -50.07
C ASP A 122 -36.34 -39.81 -49.01
N THR A 123 -37.34 -39.04 -48.53
CA THR A 123 -38.56 -39.40 -47.73
C THR A 123 -38.45 -40.31 -46.47
N SER A 124 -39.34 -40.30 -45.45
CA SER A 124 -40.25 -39.29 -44.85
C SER A 124 -41.02 -39.87 -43.63
N THR A 125 -41.34 -39.04 -42.61
CA THR A 125 -42.46 -39.24 -41.63
C THR A 125 -42.43 -40.54 -40.77
N GLU A 126 -43.22 -40.78 -39.70
CA GLU A 126 -44.20 -39.97 -38.95
C GLU A 126 -44.13 -40.30 -37.43
N ALA A 127 -45.04 -39.80 -36.60
CA ALA A 127 -44.88 -39.78 -35.13
C ALA A 127 -46.04 -40.41 -34.33
N LYS A 128 -45.73 -40.91 -33.11
CA LYS A 128 -46.65 -41.23 -31.97
C LYS A 128 -47.59 -42.45 -32.16
N SER A 129 -48.06 -43.15 -31.10
CA SER A 129 -47.73 -43.19 -29.65
C SER A 129 -48.21 -44.53 -29.04
N ASP A 130 -48.43 -44.59 -27.72
CA ASP A 130 -49.20 -45.60 -26.95
C ASP A 130 -48.46 -46.94 -26.66
N ALA A 131 -48.68 -47.66 -25.54
CA ALA A 131 -49.30 -47.36 -24.23
C ALA A 131 -48.77 -48.34 -23.16
N ALA A 132 -49.18 -48.21 -21.89
CA ALA A 132 -48.74 -49.05 -20.75
C ALA A 132 -49.87 -49.87 -20.12
N LEU A 133 -49.53 -50.97 -19.40
CA LEU A 133 -50.45 -51.77 -18.57
C LEU A 133 -49.71 -52.48 -17.40
N GLN A 134 -50.44 -53.08 -16.45
CA GLN A 134 -49.98 -53.50 -15.11
C GLN A 134 -50.33 -54.97 -14.78
N ALA A 135 -49.69 -55.52 -13.71
CA ALA A 135 -50.06 -56.65 -12.80
C ALA A 135 -48.85 -57.60 -12.54
N ALA A 136 -48.71 -58.37 -11.44
CA ALA A 136 -49.22 -58.32 -10.04
C ALA A 136 -48.44 -59.38 -9.21
N ASP A 137 -48.85 -59.65 -7.94
CA ASP A 137 -48.41 -60.76 -7.04
C ASP A 137 -46.98 -60.67 -6.41
N ALA A 138 -46.66 -61.27 -5.23
CA ALA A 138 -47.46 -61.70 -4.05
C ALA A 138 -46.52 -61.95 -2.82
N ASP A 139 -47.08 -62.44 -1.70
CA ASP A 139 -46.66 -62.21 -0.30
C ASP A 139 -45.65 -63.18 0.38
N SER A 140 -44.90 -62.64 1.37
CA SER A 140 -44.60 -63.21 2.71
C SER A 140 -43.47 -64.25 3.04
N SER A 141 -42.89 -64.04 4.26
CA SER A 141 -42.24 -64.99 5.21
C SER A 141 -40.76 -65.47 4.98
N GLY A 142 -40.00 -65.79 6.06
CA GLY A 142 -38.56 -66.14 5.96
C GLY A 142 -37.82 -66.70 7.21
N THR A 143 -37.63 -65.91 8.28
CA THR A 143 -37.02 -66.30 9.61
C THR A 143 -35.48 -66.52 9.71
N SER A 144 -34.96 -66.47 10.96
CA SER A 144 -33.62 -66.91 11.49
C SER A 144 -32.34 -66.21 10.98
N SER A 145 -31.47 -65.57 11.79
CA SER A 145 -30.68 -65.97 13.00
C SER A 145 -29.36 -66.71 12.65
N ASP A 146 -28.25 -66.66 13.41
CA ASP A 146 -27.97 -66.13 14.76
C ASP A 146 -26.46 -65.78 14.97
N SER A 147 -26.07 -65.33 16.17
CA SER A 147 -24.71 -65.11 16.73
C SER A 147 -23.91 -63.91 16.21
N GLY A 148 -23.09 -63.22 17.03
CA GLY A 148 -22.90 -63.25 18.49
C GLY A 148 -21.69 -62.36 18.87
N ALA A 149 -21.73 -61.38 19.78
CA ALA A 149 -22.10 -61.36 21.21
C ALA A 149 -20.95 -61.80 22.15
N THR A 150 -20.59 -61.11 23.26
CA THR A 150 -20.83 -59.72 23.75
C THR A 150 -19.98 -59.44 25.01
N GLY A 151 -19.74 -58.16 25.33
CA GLY A 151 -19.53 -57.67 26.71
C GLY A 151 -18.11 -57.71 27.27
N ARG A 152 -17.82 -57.11 28.43
CA ARG A 152 -18.61 -56.30 29.40
C ARG A 152 -17.64 -55.26 30.01
N ASP A 153 -17.97 -53.96 30.14
CA ASP A 153 -18.94 -53.27 31.02
C ASP A 153 -18.46 -53.03 32.48
N LEU A 154 -18.75 -51.80 32.94
CA LEU A 154 -18.95 -51.31 34.31
C LEU A 154 -17.81 -50.74 35.19
N ASP A 155 -18.24 -49.66 35.87
CA ASP A 155 -17.88 -49.09 37.17
C ASP A 155 -16.63 -48.23 37.41
N ALA A 156 -16.75 -47.36 38.44
CA ALA A 156 -15.91 -46.21 38.74
C ALA A 156 -15.48 -46.19 40.23
N GLY A 157 -14.30 -45.61 40.52
CA GLY A 157 -13.75 -45.62 41.89
C GLY A 157 -12.55 -44.71 42.16
N ALA A 158 -12.82 -43.42 42.36
CA ALA A 158 -12.11 -42.40 43.16
C ALA A 158 -10.57 -42.45 43.47
N SER A 159 -10.00 -41.23 43.48
CA SER A 159 -8.71 -40.80 44.09
C SER A 159 -7.40 -41.19 43.37
N GLY A 160 -6.29 -40.43 43.47
CA GLY A 160 -6.03 -39.22 44.27
C GLY A 160 -5.34 -38.07 43.49
N ARG A 161 -5.02 -36.96 44.18
CA ARG A 161 -4.43 -35.72 43.60
C ARG A 161 -2.99 -35.47 44.07
N HIS A 162 -2.34 -34.49 43.42
CA HIS A 162 -1.17 -33.64 43.78
C HIS A 162 -0.53 -33.78 45.19
N ALA A 163 0.76 -33.51 45.40
CA ALA A 163 1.66 -32.54 44.74
C ALA A 163 3.14 -33.07 44.72
N ALA A 164 4.21 -32.35 44.34
CA ALA A 164 4.42 -30.90 44.18
C ALA A 164 5.53 -30.53 43.17
N GLU A 165 5.72 -29.22 42.96
CA GLU A 165 6.79 -28.61 42.15
C GLU A 165 8.16 -28.66 42.84
N SER A 166 9.26 -28.53 42.10
CA SER A 166 10.10 -27.31 42.10
C SER A 166 11.41 -27.45 41.30
N ASP A 167 12.02 -26.29 41.05
CA ASP A 167 13.22 -26.01 40.25
C ASP A 167 14.50 -26.74 40.69
N GLY A 168 15.52 -26.74 39.81
CA GLY A 168 16.90 -27.03 40.22
C GLY A 168 17.90 -27.12 39.06
N VAL A 169 18.98 -26.35 39.12
CA VAL A 169 20.08 -26.36 38.13
C VAL A 169 21.42 -26.65 38.83
N ASP A 170 22.30 -27.35 38.11
CA ASP A 170 23.76 -27.36 38.26
C ASP A 170 24.44 -28.35 39.24
N LYS A 171 25.65 -28.79 38.83
CA LYS A 171 26.73 -29.53 39.57
C LYS A 171 26.37 -30.84 40.31
N GLY A 172 27.23 -31.87 40.33
CA GLY A 172 28.56 -32.02 39.73
C GLY A 172 29.46 -32.99 40.51
N THR A 173 30.50 -33.50 39.87
CA THR A 173 31.60 -34.36 40.40
C THR A 173 31.27 -35.81 40.79
N ALA A 174 32.10 -36.73 40.28
CA ALA A 174 32.31 -38.07 40.83
C ALA A 174 33.82 -38.35 40.84
N ASN A 175 34.29 -38.96 41.93
CA ASN A 175 35.65 -39.47 42.18
C ASN A 175 35.70 -40.96 41.73
N LYS A 176 36.81 -41.68 41.48
CA LYS A 176 38.28 -41.40 41.43
C LYS A 176 38.98 -42.68 40.95
N ALA A 177 40.04 -42.61 40.12
CA ALA A 177 41.14 -43.61 40.07
C ALA A 177 42.27 -43.19 39.10
N ASP A 178 43.51 -43.28 39.58
CA ASP A 178 44.78 -43.78 39.01
C ASP A 178 44.90 -44.07 37.48
N GLY A 179 46.04 -43.88 36.80
CA GLY A 179 47.36 -43.39 37.25
C GLY A 179 48.47 -43.49 36.17
N GLU A 180 49.64 -42.89 36.46
CA GLU A 180 50.98 -43.06 35.86
C GLU A 180 51.24 -43.16 34.31
N ARG A 181 51.89 -42.10 33.80
CA ARG A 181 53.14 -42.09 32.98
C ARG A 181 53.17 -42.63 31.51
N PRO A 182 54.23 -42.30 30.70
CA PRO A 182 54.12 -42.30 29.23
C PRO A 182 55.22 -43.03 28.42
N GLY A 183 54.93 -43.32 27.13
CA GLY A 183 55.89 -43.07 26.03
C GLY A 183 56.05 -44.14 24.91
N ARG A 184 56.54 -43.66 23.74
CA ARG A 184 57.22 -44.39 22.63
C ARG A 184 56.30 -45.24 21.71
N HIS A 185 56.21 -44.95 20.39
CA HIS A 185 57.00 -45.47 19.24
C HIS A 185 56.56 -46.89 18.77
N ALA A 186 56.60 -47.30 17.48
CA ALA A 186 57.13 -46.69 16.22
C ALA A 186 56.46 -47.30 14.95
N ALA A 187 56.95 -46.88 13.75
CA ALA A 187 57.03 -47.65 12.50
C ALA A 187 55.72 -47.95 11.70
N ASP A 188 55.71 -48.14 10.38
CA ASP A 188 56.74 -48.08 9.30
C ASP A 188 56.08 -47.49 8.02
N VAL A 189 56.67 -46.57 7.23
CA VAL A 189 57.79 -46.61 6.25
C VAL A 189 57.37 -46.96 4.79
N GLY A 190 57.81 -46.11 3.86
CA GLY A 190 57.75 -46.26 2.40
C GLY A 190 58.58 -45.17 1.71
N GLU A 191 59.48 -45.54 0.79
CA GLU A 191 60.57 -44.70 0.23
C GLU A 191 60.09 -43.68 -0.85
N ALA A 192 60.56 -42.43 -0.84
CA ALA A 192 61.73 -41.84 -1.55
C ALA A 192 61.53 -41.61 -3.08
N ALA A 193 62.20 -40.69 -3.79
CA ALA A 193 63.34 -39.81 -3.49
C ALA A 193 63.07 -38.37 -4.07
N LYS A 194 63.64 -37.21 -3.65
CA LYS A 194 64.88 -36.75 -2.97
C LYS A 194 65.86 -36.02 -3.91
N THR A 195 65.78 -34.69 -3.94
CA THR A 195 66.90 -33.71 -4.11
C THR A 195 66.47 -32.42 -3.39
N ALA A 196 67.06 -31.96 -2.27
CA ALA A 196 68.47 -31.69 -1.94
C ALA A 196 69.01 -30.43 -2.68
N THR A 197 69.62 -29.43 -2.03
CA THR A 197 70.06 -29.30 -0.61
C THR A 197 70.26 -27.82 -0.19
N GLU A 198 69.96 -27.49 1.09
CA GLU A 198 70.79 -26.72 2.10
C GLU A 198 71.42 -25.33 1.77
N VAL A 199 71.87 -24.47 2.71
CA VAL A 199 71.93 -24.38 4.22
C VAL A 199 71.96 -22.85 4.58
N ASP A 200 71.14 -22.30 5.49
CA ASP A 200 71.21 -22.15 6.97
C ASP A 200 72.20 -21.11 7.59
N SER A 201 71.78 -20.57 8.75
CA SER A 201 72.51 -19.87 9.84
C SER A 201 72.61 -18.32 9.85
N GLY A 202 72.65 -17.67 11.04
CA GLY A 202 73.17 -16.27 11.15
C GLY A 202 72.70 -15.24 12.22
N LYS A 203 71.62 -15.45 13.00
CA LYS A 203 71.17 -14.73 14.25
C LYS A 203 71.96 -13.47 14.79
N THR A 204 71.32 -12.27 14.96
CA THR A 204 71.34 -11.36 16.18
C THR A 204 70.80 -9.89 16.03
N ASP A 205 70.17 -9.36 17.12
CA ASP A 205 70.07 -7.97 17.70
C ASP A 205 69.44 -6.70 17.00
N LYS A 206 68.69 -5.73 17.63
CA LYS A 206 68.17 -5.48 19.03
C LYS A 206 67.25 -4.17 19.17
N ASP A 207 67.43 -3.16 20.08
CA ASP A 207 66.57 -1.94 20.47
C ASP A 207 66.63 -0.48 19.78
N ALA A 208 65.56 0.39 19.80
CA ALA A 208 65.43 1.91 19.64
C ALA A 208 64.69 2.71 18.46
N ALA A 209 63.91 3.76 18.84
CA ALA A 209 63.77 5.18 18.34
C ALA A 209 63.28 5.72 16.93
N ALA A 210 62.14 6.47 16.95
CA ALA A 210 61.94 7.93 16.60
C ALA A 210 61.48 8.49 15.19
N LYS A 211 61.10 9.80 15.18
CA LYS A 211 60.29 10.57 14.18
C LYS A 211 61.09 11.54 13.27
N GLY A 212 60.49 12.02 12.17
CA GLY A 212 60.93 13.19 11.37
C GLY A 212 59.78 14.00 10.74
N LYS A 213 60.02 15.28 10.36
CA LYS A 213 59.05 16.25 9.76
C LYS A 213 59.54 16.71 8.36
N PRO A 214 58.66 17.22 7.46
CA PRO A 214 59.07 17.69 6.13
C PRO A 214 59.54 19.17 6.12
N ALA A 215 60.23 19.57 5.05
CA ALA A 215 60.71 20.94 4.81
C ALA A 215 60.48 21.38 3.36
N SER A 216 60.50 22.70 3.13
CA SER A 216 60.29 23.35 1.82
C SER A 216 61.59 23.54 1.04
N GLY A 217 61.51 23.64 -0.29
CA GLY A 217 62.61 23.99 -1.20
C GLY A 217 62.06 24.54 -2.53
N ALA A 218 62.80 25.43 -3.20
CA ALA A 218 62.29 26.20 -4.35
C ALA A 218 63.39 26.57 -5.39
N THR A 219 62.92 27.17 -6.50
CA THR A 219 63.63 28.00 -7.51
C THR A 219 64.61 27.35 -8.53
N GLY A 220 64.32 27.59 -9.81
CA GLY A 220 65.29 27.82 -10.92
C GLY A 220 65.54 26.66 -11.91
N THR A 221 65.95 26.87 -13.18
CA THR A 221 65.96 28.07 -14.06
C THR A 221 66.14 27.66 -15.55
N ALA A 222 65.34 28.23 -16.47
CA ALA A 222 65.49 28.45 -17.94
C ALA A 222 66.18 27.43 -18.91
N VAL A 223 65.62 27.33 -20.14
CA VAL A 223 66.30 27.39 -21.48
C VAL A 223 65.23 27.61 -22.58
N ALA A 224 65.62 28.06 -23.80
CA ALA A 224 64.73 28.39 -24.94
C ALA A 224 64.43 27.15 -25.85
N GLU A 225 63.70 27.21 -26.98
CA GLU A 225 63.94 27.96 -28.24
C GLU A 225 62.64 28.18 -29.08
N LYS A 226 62.72 28.73 -30.31
CA LYS A 226 61.56 29.30 -31.05
C LYS A 226 61.78 29.49 -32.57
N ASP A 227 60.82 29.04 -33.40
CA ASP A 227 60.56 29.43 -34.81
C ASP A 227 59.04 29.27 -35.09
N ALA A 228 58.29 30.02 -35.93
CA ALA A 228 58.45 30.53 -37.31
C ALA A 228 58.17 29.46 -38.41
N SER A 229 57.46 29.70 -39.54
CA SER A 229 56.52 30.78 -39.97
C SER A 229 55.73 30.31 -41.23
N GLY A 230 54.61 30.94 -41.64
CA GLY A 230 53.90 30.58 -42.89
C GLY A 230 52.55 31.29 -43.19
N LYS A 231 52.23 31.48 -44.48
CA LYS A 231 51.07 32.20 -45.11
C LYS A 231 50.91 31.68 -46.58
N PRO A 232 49.95 32.13 -47.43
CA PRO A 232 48.51 32.45 -47.29
C PRO A 232 47.65 31.85 -48.47
N ALA A 233 46.43 32.39 -48.69
CA ALA A 233 45.58 32.29 -49.93
C ALA A 233 44.98 30.92 -50.31
N GLY A 234 43.94 30.81 -51.16
CA GLY A 234 43.04 31.85 -51.71
C GLY A 234 42.12 31.36 -52.86
N ASP A 235 40.94 31.96 -52.97
CA ASP A 235 40.01 32.07 -54.12
C ASP A 235 39.32 30.87 -54.84
N ALA A 236 38.08 31.20 -55.28
CA ALA A 236 37.43 30.88 -56.57
C ALA A 236 36.90 29.46 -56.98
N THR A 237 35.59 29.27 -56.73
CA THR A 237 34.52 28.87 -57.70
C THR A 237 34.45 27.48 -58.40
N ALA A 238 33.24 27.21 -58.91
CA ALA A 238 32.79 26.09 -59.76
C ALA A 238 32.59 24.73 -59.03
N THR A 239 31.69 23.83 -59.48
CA THR A 239 30.93 23.77 -60.74
C THR A 239 29.45 23.38 -60.48
N ALA A 240 28.54 23.78 -61.37
CA ALA A 240 27.13 23.39 -61.35
C ALA A 240 26.76 22.52 -62.57
N ILE A 241 25.66 21.76 -62.45
CA ILE A 241 24.78 21.24 -63.53
C ILE A 241 23.51 20.76 -62.77
N ALA A 242 22.32 21.34 -62.94
CA ALA A 242 21.45 21.33 -64.14
C ALA A 242 20.81 19.95 -64.36
N GLU A 243 19.52 19.79 -64.66
CA GLU A 243 18.43 20.71 -65.04
C GLU A 243 17.07 20.02 -64.63
N LYS A 244 15.83 20.51 -64.82
CA LYS A 244 15.31 21.48 -65.80
C LYS A 244 13.99 22.15 -65.31
N ASP A 245 13.93 23.48 -65.44
CA ASP A 245 12.90 24.35 -66.04
C ASP A 245 11.39 24.02 -65.88
N ALA A 246 10.44 24.98 -65.82
CA ALA A 246 10.35 26.42 -65.50
C ALA A 246 8.81 26.76 -65.42
N ASP A 247 8.25 27.97 -65.33
CA ASP A 247 8.69 29.38 -65.25
C ASP A 247 7.56 30.22 -64.56
N GLY A 248 7.76 31.53 -64.36
CA GLY A 248 6.69 32.50 -64.65
C GLY A 248 5.96 33.14 -63.46
N LYS A 249 6.21 34.44 -63.25
CA LYS A 249 5.38 35.37 -62.46
C LYS A 249 5.01 36.54 -63.40
N PRO A 250 3.78 37.11 -63.39
CA PRO A 250 3.42 38.08 -62.34
C PRO A 250 1.90 38.29 -62.04
N ALA A 251 1.62 39.02 -60.95
CA ALA A 251 0.50 39.97 -60.73
C ALA A 251 -1.00 39.55 -60.92
N GLY A 252 -1.92 40.42 -60.45
CA GLY A 252 -3.39 40.27 -60.51
C GLY A 252 -3.96 39.55 -59.28
N THR A 253 -4.83 40.10 -58.43
CA THR A 253 -6.08 40.89 -58.60
C THR A 253 -7.29 40.02 -58.98
N ALA A 254 -8.36 40.16 -58.21
CA ALA A 254 -9.53 39.27 -58.17
C ALA A 254 -10.42 39.25 -59.43
N THR A 255 -11.28 38.22 -59.57
CA THR A 255 -12.75 38.37 -59.64
C THR A 255 -13.49 37.02 -59.51
N ARG A 256 -14.79 37.10 -59.18
CA ARG A 256 -15.78 36.05 -58.83
C ARG A 256 -16.28 35.19 -60.01
N THR A 257 -16.79 34.01 -59.68
CA THR A 257 -18.10 33.42 -60.09
C THR A 257 -18.57 32.51 -58.92
N ALA A 258 -19.83 32.42 -58.45
CA ALA A 258 -21.19 32.34 -59.08
C ALA A 258 -21.45 30.95 -59.71
N VAL A 259 -22.61 30.25 -59.65
CA VAL A 259 -24.04 30.45 -59.21
C VAL A 259 -24.45 29.10 -58.49
N ALA A 260 -25.49 28.84 -57.68
CA ALA A 260 -26.88 29.30 -57.37
C ALA A 260 -27.16 29.21 -55.83
N GLU A 261 -28.27 29.60 -55.17
CA GLU A 261 -29.65 30.04 -55.51
C GLU A 261 -30.81 29.01 -55.34
N LYS A 262 -31.64 29.22 -54.29
CA LYS A 262 -33.13 29.11 -54.16
C LYS A 262 -33.51 29.13 -52.66
N ASP A 263 -34.37 30.03 -52.15
CA ASP A 263 -35.82 30.29 -52.39
C ASP A 263 -36.73 29.23 -51.75
N ALA A 264 -37.85 29.53 -51.06
CA ALA A 264 -38.44 30.75 -50.46
C ALA A 264 -39.50 30.27 -49.41
N GLU A 265 -40.41 30.99 -48.74
CA GLU A 265 -40.88 32.39 -48.58
C GLU A 265 -41.65 32.43 -47.22
N GLY A 266 -42.18 33.57 -46.75
CA GLY A 266 -43.38 33.58 -45.89
C GLY A 266 -43.54 34.77 -44.94
N LYS A 267 -44.17 35.87 -45.41
CA LYS A 267 -44.79 36.95 -44.59
C LYS A 267 -46.33 36.99 -44.84
N PRO A 268 -47.19 37.88 -44.27
CA PRO A 268 -46.98 39.15 -43.53
C PRO A 268 -47.81 39.31 -42.19
N ALA A 269 -47.42 40.14 -41.20
CA ALA A 269 -47.82 41.54 -40.87
C ALA A 269 -48.96 41.77 -39.81
N GLY A 270 -48.92 42.94 -39.13
CA GLY A 270 -49.81 43.41 -38.05
C GLY A 270 -49.06 43.59 -36.70
N SER A 271 -48.59 44.79 -36.29
CA SER A 271 -49.32 45.95 -35.72
C SER A 271 -50.08 45.62 -34.42
N ALA A 272 -49.78 46.18 -33.23
CA ALA A 272 -48.71 47.06 -32.71
C ALA A 272 -48.61 46.82 -31.15
N THR A 273 -48.03 47.60 -30.22
CA THR A 273 -47.49 48.99 -30.11
C THR A 273 -46.60 49.08 -28.83
N GLY A 274 -45.85 50.18 -28.62
CA GLY A 274 -45.63 50.71 -27.24
C GLY A 274 -44.28 50.51 -26.51
N THR A 275 -43.20 51.12 -27.02
CA THR A 275 -42.12 51.80 -26.27
C THR A 275 -41.57 51.23 -24.93
N ALA A 276 -40.32 50.75 -24.91
CA ALA A 276 -39.20 51.34 -24.11
C ALA A 276 -37.85 50.57 -24.21
N ILE A 277 -36.84 51.19 -24.85
CA ILE A 277 -35.38 51.18 -24.56
C ILE A 277 -34.77 49.81 -24.13
N ALA A 278 -34.30 48.96 -25.07
CA ALA A 278 -32.91 48.89 -25.58
C ALA A 278 -31.86 48.50 -24.50
N GLU A 279 -31.36 47.24 -24.45
CA GLU A 279 -30.24 46.64 -25.24
C GLU A 279 -28.84 47.17 -24.84
N LYS A 280 -27.77 46.36 -24.67
CA LYS A 280 -27.12 45.34 -25.55
C LYS A 280 -26.59 45.95 -26.86
N ASP A 281 -25.47 45.51 -27.43
CA ASP A 281 -24.59 44.38 -27.09
C ASP A 281 -23.09 44.73 -27.30
N ALA A 282 -22.22 43.73 -27.19
CA ALA A 282 -20.77 43.87 -27.36
C ALA A 282 -20.30 44.26 -28.78
N GLY A 283 -19.13 44.89 -28.87
CA GLY A 283 -18.36 45.08 -30.10
C GLY A 283 -16.96 45.64 -29.80
N GLY A 284 -15.91 45.11 -30.42
CA GLY A 284 -14.53 45.51 -30.13
C GLY A 284 -13.63 45.55 -31.36
N ALA A 285 -13.09 46.75 -31.64
CA ALA A 285 -11.90 47.03 -32.46
C ALA A 285 -11.45 48.46 -32.07
N THR A 286 -10.23 48.73 -31.60
CA THR A 286 -9.01 48.87 -32.43
C THR A 286 -9.24 49.64 -33.73
N GLY A 287 -9.60 50.92 -33.62
CA GLY A 287 -9.51 51.92 -34.68
C GLY A 287 -8.59 53.06 -34.26
N THR A 288 -7.65 53.45 -35.12
CA THR A 288 -6.68 54.52 -34.83
C THR A 288 -7.34 55.88 -35.04
N ALA A 289 -7.66 56.60 -33.97
CA ALA A 289 -8.14 57.97 -34.06
C ALA A 289 -6.96 58.95 -34.19
N VAL A 290 -6.94 59.72 -35.28
CA VAL A 290 -6.09 60.90 -35.41
C VAL A 290 -6.62 61.99 -34.47
N ALA A 291 -5.74 62.84 -33.94
CA ALA A 291 -6.15 63.94 -33.07
C ALA A 291 -6.98 64.98 -33.84
N GLU A 292 -8.31 64.95 -33.64
CA GLU A 292 -9.19 66.05 -33.98
C GLU A 292 -8.95 67.21 -33.01
N LYS A 293 -9.01 68.45 -33.51
CA LYS A 293 -8.36 69.60 -32.88
C LYS A 293 -9.40 70.64 -32.44
N ASP A 294 -10.14 70.33 -31.38
CA ASP A 294 -11.07 71.26 -30.76
C ASP A 294 -10.31 72.50 -30.25
N ALA A 295 -10.75 73.67 -30.71
CA ALA A 295 -10.03 74.93 -30.55
C ALA A 295 -10.73 75.86 -29.54
N ASP A 296 -10.94 75.38 -28.31
CA ASP A 296 -11.73 76.08 -27.27
C ASP A 296 -11.11 76.05 -25.84
N ASP A 297 -9.77 76.07 -25.72
CA ASP A 297 -9.08 76.44 -24.45
C ASP A 297 -7.94 77.45 -24.70
N ALA A 298 -8.30 78.59 -25.27
CA ALA A 298 -7.39 79.72 -25.49
C ALA A 298 -7.26 80.61 -24.23
N GLY A 299 -6.86 80.03 -23.09
CA GLY A 299 -6.69 80.82 -21.86
C GLY A 299 -6.01 80.13 -20.66
N ARG A 300 -5.91 78.80 -20.64
CA ARG A 300 -5.30 78.09 -19.50
C ARG A 300 -3.78 77.95 -19.65
N GLU A 301 -3.04 78.41 -18.64
CA GLU A 301 -1.60 78.09 -18.56
C GLU A 301 -1.40 76.56 -18.54
N PRO A 302 -0.42 76.02 -19.28
CA PRO A 302 -0.10 74.59 -19.21
C PRO A 302 0.34 74.24 -17.79
N ASP A 303 -0.23 73.17 -17.22
CA ASP A 303 0.10 72.77 -15.86
C ASP A 303 1.58 72.43 -15.73
N ARG A 304 2.31 73.35 -15.08
CA ARG A 304 3.74 73.26 -14.71
C ARG A 304 4.12 71.93 -14.07
N TRP A 305 3.18 71.23 -13.42
CA TRP A 305 3.41 69.97 -12.73
C TRP A 305 3.00 68.74 -13.54
N ALA A 306 2.44 68.90 -14.75
CA ALA A 306 2.16 67.79 -15.66
C ALA A 306 3.44 67.08 -16.13
N GLU A 307 4.57 67.79 -16.27
CA GLU A 307 5.88 67.15 -16.53
C GLU A 307 6.40 66.32 -15.34
N PHE A 308 5.89 66.59 -14.14
CA PHE A 308 6.18 65.85 -12.90
C PHE A 308 5.14 64.74 -12.63
N ALA A 309 4.07 64.64 -13.43
CA ALA A 309 3.18 63.47 -13.45
C ALA A 309 3.98 62.28 -14.01
N GLY A 310 4.60 61.53 -13.09
CA GLY A 310 5.70 60.62 -13.39
C GLY A 310 5.47 59.71 -14.59
N ARG A 311 6.38 59.78 -15.56
CA ARG A 311 6.42 58.90 -16.75
C ARG A 311 6.12 57.48 -16.33
N THR A 312 5.01 56.93 -16.83
CA THR A 312 4.57 55.56 -16.52
C THR A 312 5.70 54.59 -16.85
N GLU A 313 6.15 53.82 -15.86
CA GLU A 313 7.30 52.91 -16.03
C GLU A 313 7.06 52.03 -17.27
N PRO A 314 7.99 51.99 -18.26
CA PRO A 314 7.79 51.21 -19.46
C PRO A 314 7.55 49.74 -19.07
N PRO A 315 6.48 49.10 -19.58
CA PRO A 315 5.97 47.85 -19.02
C PRO A 315 7.09 46.80 -19.03
N PRO A 316 7.43 46.21 -17.86
CA PRO A 316 8.69 45.49 -17.69
C PRO A 316 8.87 44.40 -18.75
N ASN A 317 10.08 44.29 -19.28
CA ASN A 317 10.42 43.38 -20.38
C ASN A 317 9.85 41.96 -20.12
N VAL A 318 9.45 41.25 -21.19
CA VAL A 318 8.80 39.93 -21.11
C VAL A 318 9.60 38.98 -20.20
N ALA A 319 10.94 38.97 -20.30
CA ALA A 319 11.82 38.21 -19.41
C ALA A 319 11.64 38.57 -17.92
N VAL A 320 11.50 39.85 -17.57
CA VAL A 320 11.26 40.32 -16.20
C VAL A 320 9.84 39.96 -15.74
N ARG A 321 8.82 40.03 -16.62
CA ARG A 321 7.46 39.58 -16.30
C ARG A 321 7.37 38.07 -16.09
N VAL A 322 8.08 37.27 -16.90
CA VAL A 322 8.22 35.82 -16.73
C VAL A 322 8.98 35.51 -15.44
N GLY A 323 10.14 36.13 -15.20
CA GLY A 323 10.91 35.95 -13.96
C GLY A 323 10.12 36.33 -12.69
N ARG A 324 9.36 37.44 -12.72
CA ARG A 324 8.44 37.81 -11.62
C ARG A 324 7.28 36.81 -11.46
N ARG A 325 6.81 36.16 -12.53
CA ARG A 325 5.76 35.11 -12.48
C ARG A 325 6.32 33.78 -11.92
N VAL A 326 7.45 33.29 -12.45
CA VAL A 326 8.14 32.08 -11.97
C VAL A 326 8.58 32.26 -10.52
N GLY A 327 9.22 33.39 -10.19
CA GLY A 327 9.61 33.71 -8.81
C GLY A 327 8.44 33.94 -7.85
N ARG A 328 7.20 34.12 -8.34
CA ARG A 328 5.97 34.11 -7.52
C ARG A 328 5.43 32.69 -7.36
N PHE A 329 5.49 31.86 -8.42
CA PHE A 329 5.09 30.46 -8.40
C PHE A 329 5.98 29.63 -7.46
N LEU A 330 7.30 29.77 -7.53
CA LEU A 330 8.24 29.05 -6.66
C LEU A 330 8.11 29.46 -5.18
N ARG A 331 7.72 30.70 -4.89
CA ARG A 331 7.42 31.20 -3.54
C ARG A 331 5.95 31.03 -3.14
N HIS A 332 5.13 30.37 -3.96
CA HIS A 332 3.74 30.11 -3.61
C HIS A 332 3.67 29.00 -2.56
N GLU A 333 2.77 29.15 -1.58
CA GLU A 333 2.72 28.27 -0.41
C GLU A 333 2.51 26.79 -0.79
N PHE A 334 1.75 26.51 -1.85
CA PHE A 334 1.52 25.14 -2.31
C PHE A 334 2.75 24.54 -3.00
N THR A 335 3.53 25.34 -3.72
CA THR A 335 4.79 24.88 -4.36
C THR A 335 5.84 24.58 -3.30
N LEU A 336 5.95 25.44 -2.29
CA LEU A 336 6.82 25.20 -1.13
C LEU A 336 6.34 23.98 -0.32
N ALA A 337 5.03 23.80 -0.12
CA ALA A 337 4.49 22.61 0.54
C ALA A 337 4.84 21.33 -0.23
N ALA A 338 4.65 21.29 -1.56
CA ALA A 338 5.00 20.13 -2.38
C ALA A 338 6.50 19.80 -2.33
N LEU A 339 7.38 20.81 -2.41
CA LEU A 339 8.83 20.62 -2.30
C LEU A 339 9.26 20.16 -0.90
N ILE A 340 8.64 20.69 0.16
CA ILE A 340 8.90 20.27 1.55
C ILE A 340 8.38 18.85 1.79
N SER A 341 7.20 18.49 1.27
CA SER A 341 6.68 17.12 1.33
C SER A 341 7.57 16.13 0.58
N MET A 342 8.14 16.53 -0.56
CA MET A 342 9.10 15.72 -1.31
C MET A 342 10.40 15.50 -0.51
N ALA A 343 10.99 16.58 0.03
CA ALA A 343 12.20 16.49 0.84
C ALA A 343 11.98 15.70 2.14
N ALA A 344 10.83 15.91 2.80
CA ALA A 344 10.44 15.14 3.98
C ALA A 344 10.27 13.65 3.64
N ALA A 345 9.63 13.31 2.52
CA ALA A 345 9.49 11.91 2.10
C ALA A 345 10.86 11.26 1.88
N VAL A 346 11.77 11.89 1.13
CA VAL A 346 13.13 11.37 0.89
C VAL A 346 13.91 11.14 2.20
N VAL A 347 13.74 12.01 3.19
CA VAL A 347 14.40 11.87 4.51
C VAL A 347 13.73 10.80 5.37
N MET A 348 12.40 10.83 5.50
CA MET A 348 11.64 9.91 6.36
C MET A 348 11.53 8.49 5.81
N THR A 349 11.80 8.29 4.51
CA THR A 349 11.89 6.97 3.85
C THR A 349 13.32 6.58 3.47
N TRP A 350 14.34 7.29 3.95
CA TRP A 350 15.72 6.86 3.77
C TRP A 350 15.93 5.50 4.47
N PRO A 351 16.63 4.51 3.87
CA PRO A 351 17.45 4.58 2.65
C PRO A 351 16.81 4.12 1.32
N THR A 352 15.49 4.15 1.10
CA THR A 352 14.83 3.60 -0.13
C THR A 352 15.50 4.04 -1.45
N LEU A 353 15.91 5.31 -1.57
CA LEU A 353 16.55 5.83 -2.79
C LEU A 353 18.09 5.72 -2.83
N ARG A 354 18.70 4.98 -1.90
CA ARG A 354 20.16 4.75 -1.88
C ARG A 354 20.61 3.76 -2.95
N TYR A 355 19.91 2.64 -3.10
CA TYR A 355 20.21 1.60 -4.09
C TYR A 355 18.94 1.15 -4.86
N PRO A 356 18.19 2.08 -5.49
CA PRO A 356 16.82 1.83 -6.00
C PRO A 356 16.73 0.84 -7.15
N ARG A 357 17.86 0.32 -7.65
CA ARG A 357 17.96 -0.74 -8.67
C ARG A 357 18.09 -2.16 -8.09
N HIS A 358 18.33 -2.27 -6.79
CA HIS A 358 18.77 -3.52 -6.14
C HIS A 358 18.07 -3.81 -4.82
N THR A 359 17.65 -2.78 -4.08
CA THR A 359 16.94 -2.93 -2.81
C THR A 359 15.51 -2.44 -2.90
N ILE A 360 14.61 -2.98 -2.08
CA ILE A 360 13.19 -2.60 -2.00
C ILE A 360 12.79 -2.52 -0.50
N PRO A 361 11.85 -1.64 -0.07
CA PRO A 361 11.51 -1.51 1.35
C PRO A 361 10.75 -2.71 1.93
N GLN A 362 10.94 -2.91 3.23
CA GLN A 362 10.37 -3.96 4.09
C GLN A 362 10.91 -5.36 3.80
N ASP A 363 10.46 -6.00 2.73
CA ASP A 363 10.70 -7.42 2.42
C ASP A 363 10.83 -7.63 0.89
N ILE A 364 10.93 -8.89 0.44
CA ILE A 364 11.07 -9.24 -0.99
C ILE A 364 9.81 -9.92 -1.55
N TRP A 365 8.66 -9.72 -0.92
CA TRP A 365 7.40 -10.40 -1.23
C TRP A 365 6.40 -9.40 -1.85
N ASP A 366 5.45 -8.88 -1.06
CA ASP A 366 4.46 -7.84 -1.41
C ASP A 366 5.03 -6.69 -2.30
N PRO A 367 6.23 -6.13 -2.02
CA PRO A 367 6.82 -5.09 -2.87
C PRO A 367 7.16 -5.55 -4.29
N THR A 368 7.54 -6.81 -4.47
CA THR A 368 7.89 -7.39 -5.78
C THR A 368 6.65 -7.68 -6.61
N LEU A 369 5.58 -8.20 -5.97
CA LEU A 369 4.24 -8.31 -6.54
C LEU A 369 3.76 -6.95 -7.06
N GLN A 370 3.81 -5.92 -6.21
CA GLN A 370 3.31 -4.57 -6.56
C GLN A 370 4.19 -3.88 -7.62
N ALA A 371 5.51 -4.15 -7.64
CA ALA A 371 6.38 -3.74 -8.73
C ALA A 371 6.02 -4.44 -10.06
N TRP A 372 5.62 -5.71 -10.05
CA TRP A 372 5.03 -6.37 -11.22
C TRP A 372 3.68 -5.77 -11.59
N GLN A 373 2.75 -5.50 -10.66
CA GLN A 373 1.42 -4.96 -10.97
C GLN A 373 1.48 -3.62 -11.71
N MET A 374 2.35 -2.71 -11.24
CA MET A 374 2.65 -1.46 -11.94
C MET A 374 3.23 -1.69 -13.34
N SER A 375 4.02 -2.75 -13.53
CA SER A 375 4.67 -3.08 -14.80
C SER A 375 3.71 -3.75 -15.79
N TRP A 376 2.85 -4.67 -15.32
CA TRP A 376 1.81 -5.34 -16.10
C TRP A 376 0.79 -4.34 -16.65
N SER A 377 0.24 -3.48 -15.79
CA SER A 377 -0.76 -2.48 -16.20
C SER A 377 -0.20 -1.48 -17.21
N GLY A 378 1.08 -1.12 -17.12
CA GLY A 378 1.77 -0.33 -18.14
C GLY A 378 2.01 -1.09 -19.45
N HIS A 379 2.42 -2.36 -19.38
CA HIS A 379 2.63 -3.22 -20.55
C HIS A 379 1.34 -3.44 -21.34
N SER A 380 0.27 -3.93 -20.68
CA SER A 380 -1.02 -4.20 -21.35
C SER A 380 -1.59 -2.94 -22.01
N LEU A 381 -1.51 -1.77 -21.37
CA LEU A 381 -1.97 -0.52 -22.00
C LEU A 381 -1.15 -0.08 -23.23
N LEU A 382 0.01 -0.69 -23.49
CA LEU A 382 0.82 -0.47 -24.70
C LEU A 382 0.68 -1.59 -25.75
N THR A 383 0.46 -2.85 -25.33
CA THR A 383 0.46 -4.02 -26.22
C THR A 383 -0.93 -4.54 -26.56
N ASP A 384 -1.77 -4.80 -25.55
CA ASP A 384 -3.17 -5.21 -25.69
C ASP A 384 -3.99 -4.68 -24.50
N PRO A 385 -4.63 -3.50 -24.63
CA PRO A 385 -5.44 -2.91 -23.57
C PRO A 385 -6.69 -3.72 -23.21
N GLY A 386 -7.11 -4.67 -24.07
CA GLY A 386 -8.22 -5.58 -23.79
C GLY A 386 -7.85 -6.64 -22.76
N ARG A 387 -6.56 -7.00 -22.67
CA ARG A 387 -6.04 -8.00 -21.73
C ARG A 387 -5.80 -7.49 -20.31
N ILE A 388 -6.05 -6.23 -19.99
CA ILE A 388 -5.55 -5.62 -18.73
C ILE A 388 -5.90 -6.39 -17.45
N TRP A 389 -7.04 -7.10 -17.42
CA TRP A 389 -7.45 -7.95 -16.29
C TRP A 389 -6.97 -9.41 -16.35
N HIS A 390 -6.54 -9.89 -17.52
CA HIS A 390 -6.03 -11.23 -17.79
C HIS A 390 -4.49 -11.17 -17.80
N SER A 391 -3.89 -11.21 -16.61
CA SER A 391 -2.44 -11.08 -16.47
C SER A 391 -1.68 -12.33 -16.91
N ASN A 392 -0.39 -12.18 -17.16
CA ASN A 392 0.49 -13.31 -17.50
C ASN A 392 0.78 -14.26 -16.33
N ALA A 393 0.29 -13.97 -15.12
CA ALA A 393 0.44 -14.82 -13.94
C ALA A 393 -0.81 -15.67 -13.67
N PHE A 394 -0.64 -16.76 -12.90
CA PHE A 394 -1.67 -17.78 -12.64
C PHE A 394 -2.18 -18.50 -13.91
N TYR A 395 -1.36 -18.66 -14.95
CA TYR A 395 -1.78 -19.35 -16.18
C TYR A 395 -2.34 -20.75 -15.89
N PRO A 396 -3.50 -21.16 -16.44
CA PRO A 396 -4.34 -20.47 -17.43
C PRO A 396 -5.63 -19.84 -16.85
N GLU A 397 -5.62 -19.35 -15.61
CA GLU A 397 -6.78 -18.70 -15.00
C GLU A 397 -7.13 -17.36 -15.66
N LEU A 398 -8.37 -16.89 -15.47
CA LEU A 398 -8.88 -15.61 -15.98
C LEU A 398 -9.00 -14.57 -14.86
N TRP A 399 -9.13 -13.29 -15.25
CA TRP A 399 -9.30 -12.15 -14.34
C TRP A 399 -8.19 -12.00 -13.27
N THR A 400 -7.04 -12.63 -13.50
CA THR A 400 -5.95 -12.82 -12.51
C THR A 400 -5.36 -11.52 -11.96
N PHE A 401 -5.50 -10.40 -12.68
CA PHE A 401 -5.09 -9.08 -12.18
C PHE A 401 -6.03 -8.50 -11.11
N ALA A 402 -7.28 -8.98 -11.04
CA ALA A 402 -8.26 -8.60 -10.01
C ALA A 402 -8.18 -9.48 -8.75
N PHE A 403 -7.21 -10.39 -8.65
CA PHE A 403 -6.97 -11.16 -7.42
C PHE A 403 -6.40 -10.31 -6.26
N SER A 404 -6.01 -9.05 -6.52
CA SER A 404 -5.53 -8.08 -5.52
C SER A 404 -5.87 -6.62 -5.93
N ASP A 405 -5.50 -5.64 -5.11
CA ASP A 405 -5.60 -4.21 -5.44
C ASP A 405 -4.70 -3.89 -6.65
N SER A 406 -5.29 -3.42 -7.75
CA SER A 406 -4.65 -3.40 -9.08
C SER A 406 -3.64 -2.27 -9.34
N LEU A 407 -3.50 -1.29 -8.44
CA LEU A 407 -2.60 -0.12 -8.58
C LEU A 407 -2.73 0.65 -9.92
N LEU A 408 -3.85 0.50 -10.63
CA LEU A 408 -4.05 0.98 -12.02
C LEU A 408 -3.84 2.49 -12.18
N GLY A 409 -4.08 3.29 -11.13
CA GLY A 409 -3.75 4.71 -11.07
C GLY A 409 -2.26 5.04 -11.31
N TYR A 410 -1.35 4.07 -11.25
CA TYR A 410 0.07 4.19 -11.58
C TYR A 410 0.49 3.63 -12.94
N ALA A 411 -0.42 3.04 -13.72
CA ALA A 411 -0.10 2.40 -15.00
C ALA A 411 0.69 3.28 -16.00
N PRO A 412 0.49 4.62 -16.08
CA PRO A 412 1.34 5.49 -16.92
C PRO A 412 2.83 5.51 -16.55
N LEU A 413 3.20 5.12 -15.33
CA LEU A 413 4.60 4.93 -14.92
C LEU A 413 5.12 3.55 -15.32
N GLY A 414 4.24 2.54 -15.36
CA GLY A 414 4.52 1.22 -15.92
C GLY A 414 4.89 1.22 -17.40
N MET A 415 4.49 2.26 -18.14
CA MET A 415 4.87 2.47 -19.55
C MET A 415 6.34 2.88 -19.73
N ILE A 416 7.07 3.19 -18.66
CA ILE A 416 8.44 3.73 -18.72
C ILE A 416 9.45 2.66 -18.29
N GLY A 417 10.05 1.98 -19.27
CA GLY A 417 11.10 0.97 -19.06
C GLY A 417 10.59 -0.46 -18.86
N GLU A 418 11.48 -1.43 -19.03
CA GLU A 418 11.15 -2.85 -19.13
C GLU A 418 12.05 -3.69 -18.21
N GLY A 419 11.58 -4.88 -17.84
CA GLY A 419 12.32 -5.81 -16.99
C GLY A 419 12.32 -5.46 -15.49
N PRO A 420 12.78 -6.42 -14.65
CA PRO A 420 12.63 -6.35 -13.20
C PRO A 420 13.41 -5.19 -12.56
N VAL A 421 14.56 -4.81 -13.13
CA VAL A 421 15.34 -3.66 -12.63
C VAL A 421 14.59 -2.34 -12.85
N ALA A 422 13.84 -2.18 -13.95
CA ALA A 422 12.99 -1.01 -14.16
C ALA A 422 11.76 -1.04 -13.25
N ALA A 423 11.15 -2.22 -13.04
CA ALA A 423 10.05 -2.41 -12.10
C ALA A 423 10.43 -1.99 -10.66
N VAL A 424 11.56 -2.46 -10.13
CA VAL A 424 12.07 -2.10 -8.78
C VAL A 424 12.41 -0.61 -8.67
N VAL A 425 13.04 0.00 -9.70
CA VAL A 425 13.29 1.45 -9.72
C VAL A 425 11.98 2.25 -9.68
N ARG A 426 10.98 1.85 -10.46
CA ARG A 426 9.66 2.50 -10.47
C ARG A 426 8.97 2.38 -9.11
N TYR A 427 8.95 1.19 -8.52
CA TYR A 427 8.37 0.97 -7.19
C TYR A 427 9.02 1.86 -6.15
N ASN A 428 10.36 1.87 -6.06
CA ASN A 428 11.10 2.71 -5.10
C ASN A 428 10.84 4.21 -5.29
N ILE A 429 10.70 4.69 -6.53
CA ILE A 429 10.34 6.09 -6.80
C ILE A 429 8.89 6.35 -6.37
N VAL A 430 7.93 5.49 -6.74
CA VAL A 430 6.51 5.66 -6.42
C VAL A 430 6.26 5.59 -4.91
N PHE A 431 6.97 4.73 -4.18
CA PHE A 431 6.93 4.65 -2.72
C PHE A 431 7.23 6.01 -2.05
N VAL A 432 8.28 6.72 -2.50
CA VAL A 432 8.62 8.05 -1.98
C VAL A 432 7.62 9.11 -2.47
N LEU A 433 7.16 9.03 -3.73
CA LEU A 433 6.13 9.93 -4.25
C LEU A 433 4.78 9.77 -3.54
N ALA A 434 4.42 8.57 -3.08
CA ALA A 434 3.21 8.29 -2.33
C ALA A 434 3.23 8.98 -0.96
N HIS A 435 4.34 8.85 -0.21
CA HIS A 435 4.57 9.61 1.03
C HIS A 435 4.54 11.13 0.79
N ALA A 436 5.19 11.61 -0.27
CA ALA A 436 5.18 13.04 -0.63
C ALA A 436 3.76 13.53 -0.93
N LEU A 437 2.95 12.72 -1.62
CA LEU A 437 1.55 13.02 -1.94
C LEU A 437 0.65 12.97 -0.69
N ALA A 438 0.86 12.01 0.21
CA ALA A 438 0.14 11.91 1.49
C ALA A 438 0.38 13.14 2.38
N ALA A 439 1.66 13.52 2.56
CA ALA A 439 2.01 14.71 3.33
C ALA A 439 1.44 15.99 2.68
N PHE A 440 1.53 16.09 1.34
CA PHE A 440 0.99 17.23 0.60
C PHE A 440 -0.55 17.31 0.71
N GLY A 441 -1.24 16.19 0.49
CA GLY A 441 -2.70 16.11 0.52
C GLY A 441 -3.27 16.43 1.90
N ALA A 442 -2.71 15.83 2.96
CA ALA A 442 -3.09 16.10 4.35
C ALA A 442 -2.82 17.56 4.74
N TYR A 443 -1.67 18.12 4.34
CA TYR A 443 -1.40 19.55 4.51
C TYR A 443 -2.50 20.39 3.85
N MET A 444 -2.79 20.14 2.57
CA MET A 444 -3.77 20.91 1.80
C MET A 444 -5.18 20.83 2.39
N LEU A 445 -5.62 19.66 2.84
CA LEU A 445 -6.92 19.49 3.51
C LEU A 445 -7.00 20.36 4.76
N VAL A 446 -6.06 20.17 5.69
CA VAL A 446 -6.06 20.84 7.00
C VAL A 446 -5.90 22.36 6.83
N ARG A 447 -5.14 22.79 5.81
CA ARG A 447 -4.98 24.21 5.44
C ARG A 447 -6.26 24.82 4.84
N GLN A 448 -7.01 24.06 4.01
CA GLN A 448 -8.30 24.47 3.46
C GLN A 448 -9.40 24.50 4.55
N LEU A 449 -9.38 23.57 5.51
CA LEU A 449 -10.24 23.59 6.69
C LEU A 449 -10.01 24.84 7.54
N GLY A 450 -8.79 25.38 7.57
CA GLY A 450 -8.48 26.72 8.09
C GLY A 450 -7.40 26.79 9.16
N ALA A 451 -6.63 25.71 9.33
CA ALA A 451 -5.43 25.72 10.15
C ALA A 451 -4.33 26.62 9.54
N GLY A 452 -3.41 27.10 10.37
CA GLY A 452 -2.15 27.74 9.98
C GLY A 452 -1.07 26.74 9.52
N ARG A 453 0.02 27.28 8.95
CA ARG A 453 1.08 26.48 8.31
C ARG A 453 1.68 25.38 9.20
N THR A 454 1.94 25.69 10.46
CA THR A 454 2.52 24.76 11.45
C THR A 454 1.54 23.66 11.83
N GLY A 455 0.28 23.98 12.13
CA GLY A 455 -0.76 22.98 12.40
C GLY A 455 -1.01 22.05 11.21
N SER A 456 -1.06 22.58 9.99
CA SER A 456 -1.13 21.77 8.76
C SER A 456 0.09 20.87 8.56
N ALA A 457 1.30 21.33 8.92
CA ALA A 457 2.51 20.51 8.85
C ALA A 457 2.49 19.37 9.89
N VAL A 458 2.04 19.64 11.12
CA VAL A 458 1.89 18.62 12.18
C VAL A 458 0.89 17.54 11.77
N ALA A 459 -0.26 17.93 11.24
CA ALA A 459 -1.26 16.98 10.74
C ALA A 459 -0.76 16.19 9.51
N ALA A 460 0.00 16.82 8.62
CA ALA A 460 0.61 16.14 7.48
C ALA A 460 1.65 15.10 7.91
N ALA A 461 2.54 15.46 8.84
CA ALA A 461 3.53 14.54 9.41
C ALA A 461 2.83 13.38 10.13
N GLY A 462 1.88 13.67 11.03
CA GLY A 462 1.16 12.65 11.80
C GLY A 462 0.24 11.76 10.97
N TYR A 463 -0.24 12.21 9.81
CA TYR A 463 -0.98 11.38 8.86
C TYR A 463 -0.08 10.46 8.03
N THR A 464 1.11 10.92 7.67
CA THR A 464 1.99 10.26 6.67
C THR A 464 3.03 9.34 7.30
N TYR A 465 3.56 9.73 8.47
CA TYR A 465 4.62 9.03 9.19
C TYR A 465 4.11 8.54 10.56
N ALA A 466 2.84 8.12 10.61
CA ALA A 466 2.29 7.47 11.79
C ALA A 466 3.01 6.13 12.03
N PRO A 467 3.36 5.75 13.28
CA PRO A 467 4.08 4.51 13.54
C PRO A 467 3.44 3.25 12.93
N TRP A 468 2.10 3.15 12.92
CA TRP A 468 1.40 2.01 12.28
C TRP A 468 1.57 1.91 10.76
N LEU A 469 1.82 3.01 10.05
CA LEU A 469 2.11 2.97 8.60
C LEU A 469 3.50 2.38 8.31
N LEU A 470 4.39 2.31 9.30
CA LEU A 470 5.72 1.72 9.14
C LEU A 470 5.66 0.18 8.98
N ALA A 471 4.64 -0.46 9.55
CA ALA A 471 4.33 -1.89 9.34
C ALA A 471 3.81 -2.19 7.92
N GLN A 472 3.31 -1.14 7.25
CA GLN A 472 2.64 -1.18 5.95
C GLN A 472 3.61 -0.73 4.84
N ALA A 473 4.92 -0.68 5.10
CA ALA A 473 5.94 -0.23 4.14
C ALA A 473 6.08 -1.15 2.92
N GLY A 474 5.68 -2.41 3.01
CA GLY A 474 5.52 -3.29 1.84
C GLY A 474 4.20 -3.09 1.08
N HIS A 475 3.22 -2.40 1.66
CA HIS A 475 1.85 -2.26 1.15
C HIS A 475 1.63 -0.91 0.45
N LEU A 476 2.16 -0.75 -0.77
CA LEU A 476 2.05 0.50 -1.54
C LEU A 476 0.58 0.90 -1.77
N HIS A 477 -0.34 -0.04 -1.94
CA HIS A 477 -1.79 0.22 -2.06
C HIS A 477 -2.38 0.92 -0.82
N ILE A 478 -1.79 0.76 0.37
CA ILE A 478 -2.19 1.47 1.61
C ILE A 478 -1.45 2.80 1.75
N ILE A 479 -0.16 2.84 1.41
CA ILE A 479 0.68 4.05 1.49
C ILE A 479 0.30 5.09 0.43
N SER A 480 -0.25 4.67 -0.70
CA SER A 480 -0.79 5.52 -1.78
C SER A 480 -2.16 6.11 -1.46
N ASN A 481 -2.34 6.56 -0.21
CA ASN A 481 -3.55 7.18 0.33
C ASN A 481 -3.66 8.69 0.07
N GLY A 482 -2.60 9.35 -0.41
CA GLY A 482 -2.54 10.83 -0.44
C GLY A 482 -3.54 11.54 -1.35
N GLY A 483 -4.16 10.82 -2.29
CA GLY A 483 -5.30 11.30 -3.07
C GLY A 483 -6.56 11.49 -2.22
N ILE A 484 -6.74 10.74 -1.12
CA ILE A 484 -7.89 10.86 -0.19
C ILE A 484 -7.98 12.28 0.40
N PRO A 485 -7.00 12.77 1.20
CA PRO A 485 -7.09 14.12 1.75
C PRO A 485 -6.97 15.20 0.67
N LEU A 486 -6.24 14.96 -0.43
CA LEU A 486 -6.13 15.92 -1.53
C LEU A 486 -7.48 16.14 -2.25
N ALA A 487 -8.21 15.06 -2.55
CA ALA A 487 -9.56 15.14 -3.12
C ALA A 487 -10.51 15.88 -2.19
N LEU A 488 -10.51 15.53 -0.89
CA LEU A 488 -11.31 16.23 0.13
C LEU A 488 -10.95 17.72 0.21
N ALA A 489 -9.66 18.08 0.09
CA ALA A 489 -9.20 19.47 0.04
C ALA A 489 -9.73 20.21 -1.19
N MET A 490 -9.65 19.59 -2.37
CA MET A 490 -10.13 20.16 -3.62
C MET A 490 -11.67 20.30 -3.65
N LEU A 491 -12.41 19.29 -3.19
CA LEU A 491 -13.87 19.33 -3.06
C LEU A 491 -14.32 20.43 -2.09
N ALA A 492 -13.73 20.49 -0.88
CA ALA A 492 -14.01 21.54 0.10
C ALA A 492 -13.67 22.93 -0.45
N ARG A 493 -12.58 23.07 -1.21
CA ARG A 493 -12.18 24.31 -1.89
C ARG A 493 -13.17 24.71 -2.99
N GLY A 494 -13.59 23.77 -3.83
CA GLY A 494 -14.59 24.01 -4.89
C GLY A 494 -15.94 24.48 -4.34
N HIS A 495 -16.32 23.97 -3.16
CA HIS A 495 -17.51 24.37 -2.43
C HIS A 495 -17.34 25.66 -1.59
N GLY A 496 -16.14 26.23 -1.49
CA GLY A 496 -15.86 27.39 -0.62
C GLY A 496 -15.98 27.07 0.88
N PHE A 497 -15.86 25.80 1.27
CA PHE A 497 -16.03 25.31 2.63
C PHE A 497 -14.73 25.37 3.46
N SER A 498 -14.87 25.66 4.76
CA SER A 498 -13.80 25.69 5.76
C SER A 498 -14.40 25.49 7.15
N PHE A 499 -13.71 24.79 8.05
CA PHE A 499 -14.11 24.70 9.45
C PHE A 499 -13.98 26.05 10.18
N ARG A 500 -12.85 26.75 10.06
CA ARG A 500 -12.60 28.03 10.76
C ARG A 500 -13.49 29.18 10.26
N HIS A 501 -13.96 29.12 9.01
CA HIS A 501 -14.66 30.25 8.35
C HIS A 501 -16.06 29.90 7.82
N GLY A 502 -16.53 28.67 8.01
CA GLY A 502 -17.80 28.20 7.47
C GLY A 502 -17.85 28.15 5.93
N TYR A 503 -19.02 28.46 5.38
CA TYR A 503 -19.33 28.42 3.95
C TYR A 503 -19.16 29.79 3.32
N ARG A 504 -18.31 29.91 2.29
CA ARG A 504 -17.96 31.17 1.63
C ARG A 504 -18.38 31.17 0.14
N PRO A 505 -19.55 31.73 -0.19
CA PRO A 505 -20.08 31.77 -1.56
C PRO A 505 -19.12 32.33 -2.60
N GLU A 506 -18.34 33.35 -2.20
CA GLU A 506 -17.43 34.12 -3.04
C GLU A 506 -16.14 33.36 -3.41
N ARG A 507 -15.91 32.20 -2.77
CA ARG A 507 -14.72 31.35 -2.99
C ARG A 507 -15.02 30.04 -3.72
N ARG A 508 -16.28 29.81 -4.12
CA ARG A 508 -16.66 28.62 -4.89
C ARG A 508 -15.96 28.59 -6.24
N HIS A 509 -15.57 27.40 -6.69
CA HIS A 509 -14.92 27.22 -7.98
C HIS A 509 -15.18 25.83 -8.54
N ALA A 510 -16.02 25.76 -9.59
CA ALA A 510 -16.43 24.51 -10.23
C ALA A 510 -15.24 23.63 -10.68
N GLY A 511 -14.16 24.24 -11.19
CA GLY A 511 -12.96 23.51 -11.58
C GLY A 511 -12.19 22.88 -10.41
N TRP A 512 -12.31 23.40 -9.18
CA TRP A 512 -11.72 22.74 -7.99
C TRP A 512 -12.58 21.58 -7.51
N ALA A 513 -13.91 21.65 -7.65
CA ALA A 513 -14.80 20.51 -7.37
C ALA A 513 -14.56 19.37 -8.38
N LEU A 514 -14.55 19.69 -9.69
CA LEU A 514 -14.25 18.69 -10.72
C LEU A 514 -12.87 18.06 -10.54
N ALA A 515 -11.82 18.85 -10.26
CA ALA A 515 -10.51 18.31 -9.97
C ALA A 515 -10.50 17.41 -8.72
N GLY A 516 -11.26 17.74 -7.69
CA GLY A 516 -11.43 16.89 -6.50
C GLY A 516 -12.09 15.54 -6.82
N TRP A 517 -13.10 15.51 -7.67
CA TRP A 517 -13.72 14.28 -8.16
C TRP A 517 -12.78 13.44 -9.05
N LEU A 518 -11.98 14.09 -9.90
CA LEU A 518 -10.98 13.39 -10.73
C LEU A 518 -9.84 12.79 -9.88
N VAL A 519 -9.34 13.51 -8.88
CA VAL A 519 -8.38 12.97 -7.90
C VAL A 519 -9.02 11.84 -7.07
N ALA A 520 -10.30 11.93 -6.74
CA ALA A 520 -11.01 10.85 -6.06
C ALA A 520 -11.13 9.58 -6.95
N ALA A 521 -11.44 9.74 -8.24
CA ALA A 521 -11.53 8.62 -9.18
C ALA A 521 -10.16 7.96 -9.40
N TRP A 522 -9.10 8.77 -9.52
CA TRP A 522 -7.72 8.28 -9.56
C TRP A 522 -7.35 7.51 -8.28
N GLN A 523 -7.67 8.05 -7.10
CA GLN A 523 -7.43 7.39 -5.82
C GLN A 523 -8.17 6.05 -5.69
N LEU A 524 -9.39 5.94 -6.24
CA LEU A 524 -10.15 4.70 -6.29
C LEU A 524 -9.51 3.67 -7.26
N SER A 525 -8.95 4.13 -8.39
CA SER A 525 -8.22 3.27 -9.33
C SER A 525 -6.88 2.73 -8.84
N LEU A 526 -6.45 3.04 -7.61
CA LEU A 526 -5.30 2.41 -6.99
C LEU A 526 -5.65 1.10 -6.27
N GLY A 527 -6.91 0.92 -5.88
CA GLY A 527 -7.37 -0.27 -5.16
C GLY A 527 -8.62 -0.02 -4.32
N PHE A 528 -9.43 -1.06 -4.13
CA PHE A 528 -10.58 -1.03 -3.25
C PHE A 528 -10.18 -1.16 -1.77
N GLY A 529 -9.03 -1.77 -1.45
CA GLY A 529 -8.59 -2.02 -0.07
C GLY A 529 -8.47 -0.80 0.84
N ILE A 530 -8.30 0.41 0.28
CA ILE A 530 -8.60 1.69 0.95
C ILE A 530 -9.61 2.57 0.19
N GLY A 531 -9.73 2.37 -1.13
CA GLY A 531 -10.63 3.16 -2.00
C GLY A 531 -12.11 2.94 -1.72
N LEU A 532 -12.53 1.73 -1.30
CA LEU A 532 -13.94 1.43 -1.01
C LEU A 532 -14.44 2.24 0.19
N VAL A 533 -13.68 2.23 1.29
CA VAL A 533 -14.00 3.04 2.49
C VAL A 533 -14.05 4.53 2.13
N PHE A 534 -13.13 5.00 1.29
CA PHE A 534 -13.14 6.38 0.80
C PHE A 534 -14.38 6.71 -0.05
N ALA A 535 -14.84 5.78 -0.91
CA ALA A 535 -16.09 5.93 -1.64
C ALA A 535 -17.30 6.04 -0.70
N TYR A 536 -17.36 5.24 0.37
CA TYR A 536 -18.38 5.35 1.40
C TYR A 536 -18.31 6.68 2.18
N VAL A 537 -17.12 7.17 2.51
CA VAL A 537 -16.95 8.49 3.15
C VAL A 537 -17.42 9.62 2.22
N LEU A 538 -17.11 9.56 0.91
CA LEU A 538 -17.63 10.53 -0.06
C LEU A 538 -19.15 10.46 -0.21
N ALA A 539 -19.74 9.26 -0.22
CA ALA A 539 -21.19 9.08 -0.25
C ALA A 539 -21.86 9.66 1.00
N LEU A 540 -21.33 9.39 2.20
CA LEU A 540 -21.82 9.93 3.47
C LEU A 540 -21.70 11.47 3.53
N LEU A 541 -20.59 12.04 3.04
CA LEU A 541 -20.42 13.49 2.92
C LEU A 541 -21.39 14.10 1.91
N GLY A 542 -21.64 13.44 0.78
CA GLY A 542 -22.64 13.83 -0.23
C GLY A 542 -24.06 13.83 0.32
N VAL A 543 -24.46 12.76 1.01
CA VAL A 543 -25.76 12.65 1.70
C VAL A 543 -25.88 13.70 2.80
N GLY A 544 -24.85 13.90 3.63
CA GLY A 544 -24.82 14.94 4.66
C GLY A 544 -24.95 16.35 4.08
N ALA A 545 -24.32 16.63 2.95
CA ALA A 545 -24.46 17.89 2.21
C ALA A 545 -25.88 18.06 1.63
N LEU A 546 -26.45 17.00 1.05
CA LEU A 546 -27.82 16.98 0.50
C LEU A 546 -28.88 17.20 1.58
N LEU A 547 -28.78 16.51 2.73
CA LEU A 547 -29.67 16.67 3.87
C LEU A 547 -29.54 18.07 4.49
N THR A 548 -28.30 18.58 4.63
CA THR A 548 -28.04 19.96 5.09
C THR A 548 -28.64 21.00 4.13
N TRP A 549 -28.60 20.73 2.81
CA TRP A 549 -29.23 21.57 1.80
C TRP A 549 -30.76 21.55 1.90
N ILE A 550 -31.37 20.37 1.99
CA ILE A 550 -32.82 20.18 2.14
C ILE A 550 -33.32 20.92 3.39
N PHE A 551 -32.68 20.69 4.55
CA PHE A 551 -33.05 21.35 5.81
C PHE A 551 -32.95 22.88 5.72
N LYS A 552 -31.87 23.43 5.16
CA LYS A 552 -31.72 24.88 4.99
C LYS A 552 -32.71 25.46 3.98
N ARG A 553 -33.01 24.75 2.89
CA ARG A 553 -34.02 25.14 1.88
C ARG A 553 -35.42 25.25 2.48
N PHE A 554 -35.81 24.34 3.37
CA PHE A 554 -37.13 24.38 3.99
C PHE A 554 -37.21 25.33 5.19
N ARG A 555 -36.13 25.56 5.94
CA ARG A 555 -36.17 26.27 7.23
C ARG A 555 -35.52 27.66 7.26
N VAL A 556 -34.66 28.02 6.30
CA VAL A 556 -33.80 29.22 6.41
C VAL A 556 -33.66 30.02 5.11
N TRP A 557 -33.50 29.35 3.96
CA TRP A 557 -33.08 30.00 2.71
C TRP A 557 -34.21 30.09 1.68
N LYS A 558 -34.72 31.32 1.49
CA LYS A 558 -35.71 31.68 0.45
C LYS A 558 -35.16 31.59 -0.99
N GLU A 559 -33.86 31.33 -1.14
CA GLU A 559 -33.11 31.39 -2.39
C GLU A 559 -32.93 30.00 -3.04
N ARG A 560 -33.27 29.89 -4.34
CA ARG A 560 -33.57 28.59 -4.98
C ARG A 560 -32.37 27.72 -5.38
N ARG A 561 -31.13 28.23 -5.43
CA ARG A 561 -29.96 27.51 -5.99
C ARG A 561 -28.62 27.85 -5.29
N PRO A 562 -28.33 27.30 -4.09
CA PRO A 562 -27.23 27.77 -3.25
C PRO A 562 -25.81 27.41 -3.70
N PHE A 563 -25.63 26.58 -4.73
CA PHE A 563 -24.30 26.24 -5.27
C PHE A 563 -24.02 26.92 -6.63
N GLY A 564 -25.05 27.43 -7.31
CA GLY A 564 -24.96 27.94 -8.69
C GLY A 564 -24.88 26.82 -9.75
N ARG A 565 -25.23 27.13 -11.01
CA ARG A 565 -25.30 26.13 -12.09
C ARG A 565 -23.95 25.45 -12.38
N LYS A 566 -22.86 26.22 -12.43
CA LYS A 566 -21.52 25.70 -12.80
C LYS A 566 -20.97 24.67 -11.81
N LEU A 567 -21.17 24.88 -10.49
CA LEU A 567 -20.71 23.94 -9.47
C LEU A 567 -21.56 22.66 -9.51
N PHE A 568 -22.89 22.78 -9.53
CA PHE A 568 -23.79 21.62 -9.64
C PHE A 568 -23.47 20.71 -10.84
N PHE A 569 -23.19 21.26 -12.02
CA PHE A 569 -22.80 20.44 -13.17
C PHE A 569 -21.38 19.85 -13.06
N ALA A 570 -20.45 20.51 -12.36
CA ALA A 570 -19.12 19.97 -12.09
C ALA A 570 -19.16 18.82 -11.07
N ASP A 571 -20.03 18.90 -10.06
CA ASP A 571 -20.26 17.82 -9.10
C ASP A 571 -21.05 16.66 -9.72
N LEU A 572 -22.03 16.95 -10.59
CA LEU A 572 -22.75 15.91 -11.32
C LEU A 572 -21.83 15.16 -12.30
N ALA A 573 -21.02 15.88 -13.09
CA ALA A 573 -20.07 15.26 -14.02
C ALA A 573 -18.94 14.55 -13.29
N GLY A 574 -18.36 15.17 -12.26
CA GLY A 574 -17.29 14.59 -11.45
C GLY A 574 -17.75 13.35 -10.68
N GLY A 575 -18.90 13.42 -10.03
CA GLY A 575 -19.52 12.28 -9.35
C GLY A 575 -19.91 11.15 -10.31
N ALA A 576 -20.41 11.48 -11.51
CA ALA A 576 -20.68 10.48 -12.55
C ALA A 576 -19.40 9.80 -13.04
N ILE A 577 -18.30 10.54 -13.23
CA ILE A 577 -16.98 9.95 -13.57
C ILE A 577 -16.48 9.06 -12.43
N PHE A 578 -16.58 9.50 -11.17
CA PHE A 578 -16.19 8.71 -10.00
C PHE A 578 -16.96 7.39 -9.91
N VAL A 579 -18.30 7.42 -10.07
CA VAL A 579 -19.15 6.22 -10.06
C VAL A 579 -18.91 5.35 -11.29
N ALA A 580 -18.66 5.93 -12.47
CA ALA A 580 -18.34 5.16 -13.68
C ALA A 580 -16.99 4.44 -13.57
N VAL A 581 -15.95 5.12 -13.06
CA VAL A 581 -14.64 4.50 -12.81
C VAL A 581 -14.75 3.41 -11.76
N GLY A 582 -15.38 3.69 -10.61
CA GLY A 582 -15.60 2.68 -9.57
C GLY A 582 -16.41 1.46 -10.04
N GLY A 583 -17.47 1.69 -10.81
CA GLY A 583 -18.30 0.62 -11.38
C GLY A 583 -17.55 -0.22 -12.42
N LEU A 584 -16.80 0.40 -13.33
CA LEU A 584 -15.99 -0.31 -14.33
C LEU A 584 -14.86 -1.12 -13.68
N LEU A 585 -14.23 -0.59 -12.64
CA LEU A 585 -13.22 -1.30 -11.85
C LEU A 585 -13.81 -2.49 -11.09
N ALA A 586 -15.05 -2.39 -10.58
CA ALA A 586 -15.64 -3.41 -9.73
C ALA A 586 -16.11 -4.67 -10.49
N ILE A 587 -16.44 -4.56 -11.79
CA ILE A 587 -16.90 -5.69 -12.63
C ILE A 587 -16.00 -6.94 -12.50
N PRO A 588 -14.68 -6.90 -12.77
CA PRO A 588 -13.83 -8.08 -12.68
C PRO A 588 -13.67 -8.62 -11.24
N TYR A 589 -13.77 -7.78 -10.20
CA TYR A 589 -13.75 -8.27 -8.82
C TYR A 589 -15.04 -9.03 -8.46
N PHE A 590 -16.19 -8.65 -9.04
CA PHE A 590 -17.42 -9.44 -8.90
C PHE A 590 -17.36 -10.76 -9.67
N GLU A 591 -16.82 -10.76 -10.90
CA GLU A 591 -16.62 -11.99 -11.68
C GLU A 591 -15.71 -12.97 -10.92
N VAL A 592 -14.56 -12.49 -10.40
CA VAL A 592 -13.66 -13.28 -9.54
C VAL A 592 -14.36 -13.78 -8.27
N ALA A 593 -15.24 -12.98 -7.65
CA ALA A 593 -15.96 -13.41 -6.45
C ALA A 593 -17.02 -14.49 -6.74
N ASP A 594 -17.57 -14.55 -7.96
CA ASP A 594 -18.53 -15.59 -8.40
C ASP A 594 -17.81 -16.85 -8.97
N ASP A 595 -16.70 -16.70 -9.70
CA ASP A 595 -15.84 -17.81 -10.18
C ASP A 595 -15.05 -18.48 -9.04
N HIS A 596 -14.68 -17.72 -8.02
CA HIS A 596 -13.90 -18.21 -6.86
C HIS A 596 -14.62 -17.87 -5.55
N PRO A 597 -15.79 -18.48 -5.26
CA PRO A 597 -16.57 -18.19 -4.07
C PRO A 597 -15.86 -18.57 -2.76
N TYR A 598 -14.81 -19.41 -2.84
CA TYR A 598 -13.92 -19.78 -1.74
C TYR A 598 -12.87 -18.70 -1.42
N ALA A 599 -12.71 -17.68 -2.27
CA ALA A 599 -11.88 -16.49 -1.99
C ALA A 599 -12.66 -15.40 -1.23
N ARG A 600 -13.98 -15.58 -1.01
CA ARG A 600 -14.78 -14.73 -0.12
C ARG A 600 -14.39 -15.00 1.32
N ARG A 601 -14.08 -13.95 2.07
CA ARG A 601 -13.41 -14.06 3.35
C ARG A 601 -14.39 -14.35 4.49
N GLY A 602 -14.10 -15.42 5.24
CA GLY A 602 -14.90 -15.84 6.37
C GLY A 602 -14.73 -14.92 7.59
N VAL A 603 -15.68 -15.01 8.52
CA VAL A 603 -15.60 -14.30 9.83
C VAL A 603 -14.33 -14.70 10.60
N GLU A 604 -13.86 -15.94 10.45
CA GLU A 604 -12.64 -16.46 11.06
C GLU A 604 -11.36 -15.74 10.59
N GLU A 605 -11.24 -15.41 9.30
CA GLU A 605 -10.11 -14.62 8.78
C GLU A 605 -10.15 -13.19 9.32
N ILE A 606 -11.34 -12.61 9.44
CA ILE A 606 -11.53 -11.27 10.00
C ILE A 606 -11.22 -11.25 11.50
N GLN A 607 -11.53 -12.33 12.24
CA GLN A 607 -11.10 -12.50 13.63
C GLN A 607 -9.57 -12.55 13.75
N LEU A 608 -8.89 -13.32 12.91
CA LEU A 608 -7.42 -13.42 12.89
C LEU A 608 -6.73 -12.06 12.68
N TYR A 609 -7.35 -11.15 11.92
CA TYR A 609 -6.83 -9.81 11.65
C TYR A 609 -7.48 -8.68 12.45
N SER A 610 -8.36 -8.99 13.41
CA SER A 610 -9.04 -7.97 14.24
C SER A 610 -8.13 -7.50 15.39
N PRO A 611 -7.81 -6.19 15.49
CA PRO A 611 -6.86 -5.69 16.47
C PRO A 611 -7.53 -5.42 17.83
N PRO A 612 -7.04 -6.02 18.93
CA PRO A 612 -7.50 -5.69 20.27
C PRO A 612 -7.16 -4.23 20.62
N LEU A 613 -7.84 -3.64 21.61
CA LEU A 613 -7.65 -2.23 22.00
C LEU A 613 -6.18 -1.86 22.31
N ARG A 614 -5.38 -2.80 22.85
CA ARG A 614 -3.93 -2.66 23.06
C ARG A 614 -3.13 -2.41 21.77
N GLY A 615 -3.61 -2.86 20.61
CA GLY A 615 -2.99 -2.64 19.31
C GLY A 615 -2.85 -1.15 18.96
N PHE A 616 -3.83 -0.32 19.33
CA PHE A 616 -3.84 1.14 19.11
C PHE A 616 -2.78 1.89 19.91
N PHE A 617 -2.11 1.22 20.85
CA PHE A 617 -1.00 1.75 21.66
C PHE A 617 0.31 1.00 21.44
N THR A 618 0.31 -0.08 20.64
CA THR A 618 1.47 -0.94 20.38
C THR A 618 2.11 -0.57 19.04
N ALA A 619 3.45 -0.55 19.00
CA ALA A 619 4.22 -0.12 17.83
C ALA A 619 4.81 -1.30 17.04
N PRO A 620 4.91 -1.20 15.70
CA PRO A 620 5.63 -2.17 14.90
C PRO A 620 7.15 -2.11 15.13
N PRO A 621 7.90 -3.18 14.79
CA PRO A 621 9.36 -3.21 14.94
C PRO A 621 10.09 -2.21 14.04
N GLU A 622 9.44 -1.71 12.98
CA GLU A 622 9.93 -0.65 12.09
C GLU A 622 9.88 0.76 12.72
N SER A 623 9.33 0.94 13.93
CA SER A 623 9.40 2.21 14.65
C SER A 623 10.70 2.34 15.42
N TRP A 624 11.55 3.30 15.06
CA TRP A 624 12.85 3.52 15.71
C TRP A 624 12.74 3.77 17.22
N LEU A 625 11.74 4.56 17.64
CA LEU A 625 11.57 4.97 19.04
C LEU A 625 10.87 3.91 19.89
N TRP A 626 9.85 3.25 19.35
CA TRP A 626 8.94 2.39 20.12
C TRP A 626 9.09 0.89 19.84
N GLY A 627 9.75 0.50 18.74
CA GLY A 627 9.77 -0.89 18.25
C GLY A 627 10.36 -1.90 19.24
N GLY A 628 11.45 -1.55 19.93
CA GLY A 628 12.01 -2.37 21.01
C GLY A 628 11.21 -2.30 22.31
N LEU A 629 10.82 -1.09 22.73
CA LEU A 629 10.06 -0.88 23.97
C LEU A 629 8.70 -1.61 23.98
N HIS A 630 8.07 -1.74 22.81
CA HIS A 630 6.78 -2.42 22.65
C HIS A 630 6.91 -3.88 22.24
N GLU A 631 8.10 -4.48 22.24
CA GLU A 631 8.27 -5.89 21.85
C GLU A 631 7.45 -6.89 22.69
N PRO A 632 7.42 -6.84 24.04
CA PRO A 632 6.59 -7.76 24.83
C PRO A 632 5.09 -7.58 24.57
N LEU A 633 4.64 -6.33 24.34
CA LEU A 633 3.24 -6.03 24.02
C LEU A 633 2.88 -6.53 22.61
N ARG A 634 3.76 -6.34 21.63
CA ARG A 634 3.59 -6.80 20.25
C ARG A 634 3.57 -8.33 20.16
N ASN A 635 4.45 -9.00 20.86
CA ASN A 635 4.53 -10.47 20.90
C ASN A 635 3.32 -11.11 21.61
N SER A 636 2.46 -10.30 22.25
CA SER A 636 1.18 -10.74 22.85
C SER A 636 -0.03 -10.60 21.91
N LEU A 637 0.16 -10.08 20.68
CA LEU A 637 -0.87 -9.94 19.63
C LEU A 637 -0.89 -11.18 18.72
N GLY A 638 -2.07 -11.64 18.30
CA GLY A 638 -2.21 -12.83 17.46
C GLY A 638 -1.57 -12.70 16.07
N TRP A 639 -1.71 -11.52 15.44
CA TRP A 639 -1.05 -11.22 14.16
C TRP A 639 -0.44 -9.81 14.17
N ALA A 640 0.70 -9.68 14.85
CA ALA A 640 1.37 -8.40 15.08
C ALA A 640 1.45 -7.43 13.87
N PRO A 641 1.81 -7.85 12.63
CA PRO A 641 2.02 -6.92 11.52
C PRO A 641 0.78 -6.10 11.10
N GLU A 642 -0.42 -6.67 11.16
CA GLU A 642 -1.66 -5.96 10.84
C GLU A 642 -2.38 -5.42 12.10
N MET A 643 -1.92 -5.79 13.32
CA MET A 643 -2.51 -5.37 14.60
C MET A 643 -1.83 -4.19 15.31
N THR A 644 -0.60 -3.80 14.96
CA THR A 644 0.09 -2.65 15.59
C THR A 644 -0.37 -1.31 15.01
N LEU A 645 -1.33 -0.67 15.67
CA LEU A 645 -2.08 0.49 15.17
C LEU A 645 -1.74 1.84 15.84
N LEU A 646 -0.60 1.97 16.52
CA LEU A 646 -0.19 3.23 17.17
C LEU A 646 -0.10 4.41 16.17
N PRO A 647 -0.88 5.50 16.33
CA PRO A 647 -0.78 6.72 15.51
C PRO A 647 0.24 7.74 16.03
N GLY A 648 0.92 7.43 17.14
CA GLY A 648 1.92 8.26 17.81
C GLY A 648 1.36 9.00 19.03
N PHE A 649 2.07 8.93 20.16
CA PHE A 649 1.60 9.50 21.43
C PHE A 649 1.57 11.02 21.42
N ALA A 650 2.51 11.69 20.75
CA ALA A 650 2.50 13.12 20.51
C ALA A 650 1.28 13.55 19.69
N LEU A 651 0.87 12.75 18.69
CA LEU A 651 -0.32 13.04 17.89
C LEU A 651 -1.60 12.89 18.73
N ILE A 652 -1.70 11.82 19.53
CA ILE A 652 -2.79 11.60 20.49
C ILE A 652 -2.86 12.74 21.51
N GLY A 653 -1.75 13.08 22.16
CA GLY A 653 -1.68 14.15 23.16
C GLY A 653 -2.05 15.53 22.61
N LEU A 654 -1.58 15.87 21.40
CA LEU A 654 -1.96 17.09 20.71
C LEU A 654 -3.44 17.10 20.32
N ALA A 655 -4.01 15.96 19.91
CA ALA A 655 -5.43 15.85 19.58
C ALA A 655 -6.34 15.95 20.82
N LEU A 656 -5.96 15.32 21.94
CA LEU A 656 -6.64 15.43 23.24
C LEU A 656 -6.62 16.87 23.76
N ALA A 657 -5.47 17.54 23.72
CA ALA A 657 -5.40 18.97 24.02
C ALA A 657 -6.29 19.81 23.09
N GLY A 658 -6.47 19.36 21.83
CA GLY A 658 -7.36 19.95 20.83
C GLY A 658 -8.86 19.82 21.10
N LEU A 659 -9.26 19.02 22.09
CA LEU A 659 -10.63 19.00 22.61
C LEU A 659 -10.93 20.24 23.47
N PHE A 660 -9.91 20.85 24.07
CA PHE A 660 -10.03 21.99 24.99
C PHE A 660 -9.48 23.29 24.38
N PHE A 661 -8.22 23.26 23.95
CA PHE A 661 -7.47 24.42 23.43
C PHE A 661 -7.37 24.31 21.91
N THR A 662 -8.25 25.00 21.17
CA THR A 662 -8.31 24.83 19.71
C THR A 662 -8.95 26.00 18.97
N ILE A 663 -8.63 26.15 17.69
CA ILE A 663 -9.35 27.03 16.74
C ILE A 663 -10.68 26.44 16.23
N TRP A 664 -11.03 25.20 16.59
CA TRP A 664 -12.25 24.53 16.14
C TRP A 664 -13.45 24.77 17.07
N SER A 665 -14.63 24.95 16.46
CA SER A 665 -15.89 25.07 17.21
C SER A 665 -16.23 23.78 17.97
N VAL A 666 -17.06 23.88 19.02
CA VAL A 666 -17.52 22.72 19.80
C VAL A 666 -18.14 21.64 18.90
N ARG A 667 -18.96 22.02 17.92
CA ARG A 667 -19.58 21.08 16.97
C ARG A 667 -18.56 20.34 16.11
N GLN A 668 -17.48 21.02 15.69
CA GLN A 668 -16.41 20.38 14.92
C GLN A 668 -15.60 19.43 15.78
N ARG A 669 -15.26 19.81 17.02
CA ARG A 669 -14.62 18.90 18.00
C ARG A 669 -15.44 17.63 18.18
N LEU A 670 -16.72 17.76 18.56
CA LEU A 670 -17.58 16.60 18.81
C LEU A 670 -17.76 15.70 17.59
N LEU A 671 -17.88 16.24 16.37
CA LEU A 671 -17.96 15.44 15.15
C LEU A 671 -16.63 14.75 14.78
N LEU A 672 -15.48 15.40 15.03
CA LEU A 672 -14.17 14.79 14.84
C LEU A 672 -13.93 13.67 15.86
N THR A 673 -14.24 13.90 17.13
CA THR A 673 -14.16 12.89 18.21
C THR A 673 -15.10 11.72 17.94
N LEU A 674 -16.34 11.95 17.49
CA LEU A 674 -17.26 10.89 17.11
C LEU A 674 -16.70 10.06 15.94
N GLY A 675 -16.14 10.71 14.91
CA GLY A 675 -15.49 10.03 13.80
C GLY A 675 -14.25 9.22 14.20
N ILE A 676 -13.48 9.69 15.18
CA ILE A 676 -12.34 8.97 15.78
C ILE A 676 -12.82 7.73 16.52
N VAL A 677 -13.85 7.86 17.38
CA VAL A 677 -14.40 6.76 18.17
C VAL A 677 -15.05 5.70 17.28
N VAL A 678 -15.89 6.11 16.32
CA VAL A 678 -16.50 5.18 15.34
C VAL A 678 -15.42 4.52 14.47
N GLY A 679 -14.43 5.29 14.00
CA GLY A 679 -13.32 4.76 13.21
C GLY A 679 -12.47 3.74 13.97
N ALA A 680 -12.20 3.96 15.26
CA ALA A 680 -11.46 3.03 16.10
C ALA A 680 -12.28 1.76 16.43
N ILE A 681 -13.57 1.91 16.75
CA ILE A 681 -14.48 0.77 17.01
C ILE A 681 -14.63 -0.11 15.77
N LEU A 682 -14.75 0.48 14.57
CA LEU A 682 -14.77 -0.29 13.32
C LEU A 682 -13.40 -0.87 12.98
N ALA A 683 -12.30 -0.18 13.31
CA ALA A 683 -10.95 -0.70 13.12
C ALA A 683 -10.64 -1.91 14.01
N MET A 684 -11.29 -2.07 15.17
CA MET A 684 -11.24 -3.28 16.01
C MET A 684 -11.92 -4.50 15.38
N GLY A 685 -12.70 -4.35 14.31
CA GLY A 685 -13.35 -5.49 13.65
C GLY A 685 -14.27 -6.27 14.58
N SER A 686 -13.95 -7.56 14.79
CA SER A 686 -14.70 -8.44 15.70
C SER A 686 -14.26 -8.36 17.17
N GLU A 687 -13.10 -7.79 17.50
CA GLU A 687 -12.63 -7.66 18.90
C GLU A 687 -13.54 -6.74 19.75
N PHE A 688 -14.37 -5.90 19.11
CA PHE A 688 -15.36 -5.09 19.80
C PHE A 688 -16.75 -5.74 19.71
N GLN A 689 -17.22 -6.34 20.82
CA GLN A 689 -18.55 -6.96 20.94
C GLN A 689 -18.84 -8.01 19.84
N ASP A 690 -17.87 -8.90 19.61
CA ASP A 690 -17.89 -9.94 18.59
C ASP A 690 -18.11 -9.41 17.15
N GLY A 691 -17.94 -8.10 16.94
CA GLY A 691 -18.25 -7.40 15.69
C GLY A 691 -19.75 -7.24 15.40
N ARG A 692 -20.62 -7.84 16.23
CA ARG A 692 -22.05 -8.10 15.95
C ARG A 692 -22.89 -6.86 15.64
N TYR A 693 -22.53 -5.74 16.24
CA TYR A 693 -23.24 -4.46 16.09
C TYR A 693 -22.37 -3.36 15.45
N THR A 694 -21.20 -3.73 14.91
CA THR A 694 -20.16 -2.79 14.47
C THR A 694 -19.65 -3.12 13.07
N TYR A 695 -18.82 -4.15 12.92
CA TYR A 695 -18.19 -4.51 11.64
C TYR A 695 -18.97 -5.57 10.86
N LEU A 696 -19.53 -6.60 11.53
CA LEU A 696 -20.27 -7.67 10.85
C LEU A 696 -21.51 -7.18 10.09
N PRO A 697 -22.32 -6.22 10.59
CA PRO A 697 -23.41 -5.66 9.79
C PRO A 697 -22.96 -4.95 8.51
N LEU A 698 -21.71 -4.45 8.46
CA LEU A 698 -21.14 -3.88 7.24
C LEU A 698 -20.73 -5.02 6.28
N LEU A 699 -20.02 -6.02 6.79
CA LEU A 699 -19.61 -7.22 6.05
C LEU A 699 -20.79 -7.93 5.36
N GLU A 700 -21.89 -8.12 6.10
CA GLU A 700 -23.07 -8.86 5.65
C GLU A 700 -23.99 -8.09 4.70
N HIS A 701 -24.11 -6.76 4.86
CA HIS A 701 -25.17 -5.97 4.20
C HIS A 701 -24.66 -4.83 3.29
N VAL A 702 -23.36 -4.49 3.32
CA VAL A 702 -22.81 -3.35 2.58
C VAL A 702 -21.86 -3.84 1.49
N PRO A 703 -22.20 -3.70 0.19
CA PRO A 703 -21.46 -4.33 -0.90
C PRO A 703 -19.94 -4.08 -0.90
N GLY A 704 -19.15 -5.14 -1.06
CA GLY A 704 -17.69 -5.09 -1.17
C GLY A 704 -16.94 -5.07 0.16
N TRP A 705 -17.62 -4.96 1.31
CA TRP A 705 -16.96 -5.07 2.63
C TRP A 705 -16.48 -6.51 2.90
N ASP A 706 -17.10 -7.50 2.26
CA ASP A 706 -16.63 -8.89 2.13
C ASP A 706 -15.25 -9.01 1.45
N GLY A 707 -14.80 -7.96 0.74
CA GLY A 707 -13.44 -7.85 0.22
C GLY A 707 -12.39 -7.35 1.21
N ILE A 708 -12.75 -6.81 2.39
CA ILE A 708 -11.81 -6.18 3.33
C ILE A 708 -11.42 -7.13 4.46
N ARG A 709 -10.22 -7.75 4.34
CA ARG A 709 -9.69 -8.67 5.37
C ARG A 709 -9.26 -8.00 6.68
N THR A 710 -8.56 -6.86 6.61
CA THR A 710 -7.93 -6.26 7.79
C THR A 710 -8.62 -4.96 8.20
N PRO A 711 -9.51 -4.99 9.22
CA PRO A 711 -10.27 -3.81 9.66
C PRO A 711 -9.37 -2.68 10.16
N GLY A 712 -8.16 -3.02 10.63
CA GLY A 712 -7.13 -2.06 11.04
C GLY A 712 -6.76 -1.01 9.98
N ARG A 713 -7.00 -1.26 8.68
CA ARG A 713 -6.85 -0.25 7.61
C ARG A 713 -7.69 1.02 7.84
N LEU A 714 -8.79 0.92 8.61
CA LEU A 714 -9.61 2.07 9.03
C LEU A 714 -8.86 3.06 9.95
N MET A 715 -7.72 2.66 10.53
CA MET A 715 -6.83 3.53 11.30
C MET A 715 -6.32 4.75 10.49
N LEU A 716 -6.33 4.65 9.15
CA LEU A 716 -6.09 5.77 8.24
C LEU A 716 -7.02 6.96 8.50
N TRP A 717 -8.30 6.71 8.75
CA TRP A 717 -9.31 7.73 9.04
C TRP A 717 -9.17 8.28 10.45
N VAL A 718 -8.93 7.40 11.43
CA VAL A 718 -8.65 7.78 12.83
C VAL A 718 -7.45 8.75 12.89
N THR A 719 -6.36 8.40 12.22
CA THR A 719 -5.12 9.20 12.16
C THR A 719 -5.35 10.56 11.48
N LEU A 720 -6.12 10.60 10.38
CA LEU A 720 -6.45 11.87 9.69
C LEU A 720 -7.28 12.81 10.59
N LEU A 721 -8.25 12.27 11.32
CA LEU A 721 -9.12 13.04 12.22
C LEU A 721 -8.36 13.52 13.47
N LEU A 722 -7.48 12.68 14.04
CA LEU A 722 -6.54 13.08 15.09
C LEU A 722 -5.63 14.22 14.61
N GLY A 723 -5.08 14.12 13.39
CA GLY A 723 -4.31 15.19 12.75
C GLY A 723 -5.08 16.51 12.64
N ILE A 724 -6.35 16.47 12.24
CA ILE A 724 -7.20 17.67 12.19
C ILE A 724 -7.38 18.28 13.59
N LEU A 725 -7.64 17.48 14.64
CA LEU A 725 -7.73 17.98 16.02
C LEU A 725 -6.40 18.59 16.51
N ALA A 726 -5.28 17.87 16.35
CA ALA A 726 -3.94 18.31 16.73
C ALA A 726 -3.51 19.62 16.03
N ALA A 727 -3.84 19.78 14.75
CA ALA A 727 -3.65 21.04 14.03
C ALA A 727 -4.41 22.19 14.68
N GLY A 728 -5.59 21.93 15.24
CA GLY A 728 -6.40 22.91 15.99
C GLY A 728 -5.64 23.48 17.19
N THR A 729 -5.02 22.59 17.97
CA THR A 729 -4.17 22.88 19.14
C THR A 729 -2.95 23.70 18.77
N VAL A 730 -2.19 23.23 17.78
CA VAL A 730 -0.96 23.88 17.32
C VAL A 730 -1.27 25.27 16.74
N CYS A 731 -2.42 25.45 16.09
CA CYS A 731 -2.86 26.76 15.62
C CYS A 731 -3.25 27.71 16.76
N ALA A 732 -3.95 27.23 17.79
CA ALA A 732 -4.27 28.06 18.95
C ALA A 732 -2.99 28.50 19.69
N PHE A 733 -2.03 27.58 19.87
CA PHE A 733 -0.71 27.89 20.43
C PHE A 733 0.07 28.92 19.60
N VAL A 734 0.11 28.74 18.27
CA VAL A 734 0.81 29.65 17.35
C VAL A 734 0.14 31.02 17.24
N ASP A 735 -1.20 31.09 17.31
CA ASP A 735 -1.92 32.36 17.36
C ASP A 735 -1.65 33.08 18.71
N ARG A 736 -1.64 32.35 19.84
CA ARG A 736 -1.25 32.90 21.16
C ARG A 736 0.20 33.39 21.23
N VAL A 737 1.14 32.70 20.57
CA VAL A 737 2.54 33.15 20.42
C VAL A 737 2.64 34.49 19.69
N LYS A 738 1.76 34.76 18.71
CA LYS A 738 1.72 36.06 18.02
C LYS A 738 1.17 37.16 18.93
N GLU A 739 0.10 36.90 19.69
CA GLU A 739 -0.46 37.86 20.66
C GLU A 739 0.61 38.33 21.65
N ILE A 740 1.36 37.40 22.25
CA ILE A 740 2.44 37.70 23.20
C ILE A 740 3.60 38.46 22.53
N SER A 741 3.80 38.28 21.22
CA SER A 741 4.87 38.93 20.46
C SER A 741 4.46 40.30 19.89
N ALA A 742 3.17 40.55 19.67
CA ALA A 742 2.64 41.82 19.16
C ALA A 742 2.86 42.97 20.14
N ASN A 743 2.88 42.67 21.44
CA ASN A 743 3.15 43.63 22.52
C ASN A 743 4.66 43.89 22.75
N ARG A 744 5.54 43.48 21.84
CA ARG A 744 7.00 43.68 21.91
C ARG A 744 7.46 44.65 20.82
N VAL A 745 8.63 45.27 21.02
CA VAL A 745 9.30 46.09 19.99
C VAL A 745 10.64 45.42 19.66
N PRO A 746 10.88 45.01 18.39
CA PRO A 746 9.92 44.93 17.29
C PRO A 746 8.83 43.85 17.54
N PRO A 747 7.63 43.96 16.92
CA PRO A 747 6.48 43.06 17.17
C PRO A 747 6.61 41.69 16.48
N TRP A 748 7.83 41.17 16.42
CA TRP A 748 8.18 39.95 15.69
C TRP A 748 8.46 38.85 16.72
N PRO A 749 7.85 37.66 16.63
CA PRO A 749 8.20 36.55 17.52
C PRO A 749 9.70 36.26 17.36
N SER A 750 10.40 36.14 18.49
CA SER A 750 11.84 35.90 18.51
C SER A 750 12.19 34.57 17.81
N PRO A 751 13.44 34.38 17.33
CA PRO A 751 13.87 33.11 16.75
C PRO A 751 13.53 31.91 17.65
N TRP A 752 13.72 32.05 18.96
CA TRP A 752 13.35 31.06 19.97
C TRP A 752 11.84 30.76 20.01
N LEU A 753 10.97 31.77 20.05
CA LEU A 753 9.51 31.52 20.01
C LEU A 753 9.07 30.87 18.69
N ARG A 754 9.75 31.15 17.57
CA ARG A 754 9.49 30.47 16.28
C ARG A 754 9.90 28.99 16.34
N LEU A 755 11.09 28.69 16.86
CA LEU A 755 11.56 27.31 17.05
C LEU A 755 10.62 26.52 17.98
N VAL A 756 10.14 27.15 19.07
CA VAL A 756 9.15 26.54 19.98
C VAL A 756 7.84 26.17 19.24
N THR A 757 7.39 26.95 18.25
CA THR A 757 6.23 26.56 17.44
C THR A 757 6.46 25.38 16.47
N LEU A 758 7.70 24.89 16.35
CA LEU A 758 8.05 23.70 15.58
C LEU A 758 8.24 22.45 16.45
N ILE A 759 8.30 22.57 17.79
CA ILE A 759 8.42 21.42 18.69
C ILE A 759 7.31 20.37 18.47
N PRO A 760 6.02 20.74 18.30
CA PRO A 760 4.95 19.76 18.00
C PRO A 760 5.16 19.01 16.68
N LEU A 761 5.86 19.61 15.71
CA LEU A 761 6.20 18.97 14.43
C LEU A 761 7.41 18.05 14.59
N ALA A 762 8.42 18.47 15.35
CA ALA A 762 9.58 17.65 15.65
C ALA A 762 9.22 16.38 16.42
N LEU A 763 8.36 16.47 17.45
CA LEU A 763 7.90 15.31 18.22
C LEU A 763 7.18 14.28 17.34
N VAL A 764 6.23 14.72 16.52
CA VAL A 764 5.47 13.84 15.62
C VAL A 764 6.36 13.23 14.52
N LEU A 765 7.37 13.96 14.02
CA LEU A 765 8.35 13.40 13.07
C LEU A 765 9.30 12.39 13.74
N VAL A 766 9.70 12.60 15.00
CA VAL A 766 10.61 11.69 15.72
C VAL A 766 9.96 10.33 16.01
N GLU A 767 8.67 10.29 16.35
CA GLU A 767 7.93 9.02 16.49
C GLU A 767 7.78 8.27 15.15
N GLY A 768 7.75 9.00 14.04
CA GLY A 768 7.65 8.47 12.68
C GLY A 768 8.98 8.06 12.03
N ILE A 769 10.11 8.08 12.75
CA ILE A 769 11.39 7.62 12.21
C ILE A 769 11.35 6.11 12.00
N ASN A 770 11.62 5.68 10.76
CA ASN A 770 11.61 4.27 10.38
C ASN A 770 12.95 3.56 10.67
N THR A 771 12.87 2.26 10.93
CA THR A 771 13.95 1.27 10.88
C THR A 771 13.61 0.15 9.87
N THR A 772 12.79 0.45 8.87
CA THR A 772 12.36 -0.46 7.81
C THR A 772 13.58 -1.05 7.09
N LYS A 773 13.57 -2.36 6.89
CA LYS A 773 14.65 -3.07 6.18
C LYS A 773 14.59 -2.75 4.67
N HIS A 774 15.74 -2.85 4.00
CA HIS A 774 15.84 -2.73 2.54
C HIS A 774 16.62 -3.93 1.98
N PRO A 775 16.04 -5.15 1.99
CA PRO A 775 16.69 -6.33 1.44
C PRO A 775 17.01 -6.19 -0.05
N ILE A 776 17.97 -7.00 -0.52
CA ILE A 776 18.34 -7.07 -1.93
C ILE A 776 17.32 -7.97 -2.64
N VAL A 777 16.74 -7.46 -3.73
CA VAL A 777 15.77 -8.17 -4.56
C VAL A 777 16.45 -9.31 -5.32
N PRO A 778 15.90 -10.55 -5.30
CA PRO A 778 16.42 -11.69 -6.07
C PRO A 778 16.64 -11.37 -7.56
N ALA A 779 17.85 -11.63 -8.04
CA ALA A 779 18.22 -11.37 -9.42
C ALA A 779 17.49 -12.36 -10.36
N GLN A 780 16.87 -11.82 -11.42
CA GLN A 780 16.17 -12.63 -12.41
C GLN A 780 17.10 -13.68 -13.06
N PRO A 781 16.73 -14.97 -13.04
CA PRO A 781 17.44 -16.05 -13.71
C PRO A 781 17.75 -15.77 -15.18
N ALA A 782 18.88 -16.25 -15.67
CA ALA A 782 19.28 -16.08 -17.06
C ALA A 782 18.27 -16.72 -18.04
N ALA A 783 17.76 -17.91 -17.71
CA ALA A 783 16.75 -18.62 -18.51
C ALA A 783 15.44 -17.82 -18.69
N MET A 784 15.02 -17.02 -17.69
CA MET A 784 13.81 -16.20 -17.75
C MET A 784 13.86 -15.07 -18.79
N ARG A 785 15.02 -14.85 -19.43
CA ARG A 785 15.21 -13.90 -20.54
C ARG A 785 15.13 -14.56 -21.92
N THR A 786 15.28 -15.88 -22.00
CA THR A 786 15.37 -16.64 -23.26
C THR A 786 14.19 -17.59 -23.45
N VAL A 787 13.79 -18.32 -22.40
CA VAL A 787 12.65 -19.24 -22.39
C VAL A 787 11.34 -18.48 -22.70
N GLU A 788 10.43 -19.15 -23.41
CA GLU A 788 9.08 -18.67 -23.73
C GLU A 788 8.02 -19.44 -22.93
N GLY A 789 6.83 -18.84 -22.79
CA GLY A 789 5.70 -19.45 -22.09
C GLY A 789 4.88 -20.45 -22.93
N PRO A 790 3.91 -21.14 -22.30
CA PRO A 790 3.65 -21.11 -20.85
C PRO A 790 4.70 -21.92 -20.07
N LEU A 791 5.11 -21.43 -18.90
CA LEU A 791 6.08 -22.12 -18.04
C LEU A 791 5.67 -22.17 -16.56
N LEU A 792 6.24 -23.13 -15.83
CA LEU A 792 6.21 -23.20 -14.37
C LEU A 792 7.61 -22.96 -13.82
N ILE A 793 7.73 -22.28 -12.69
CA ILE A 793 8.96 -22.06 -11.93
C ILE A 793 8.84 -22.82 -10.60
N LEU A 794 9.90 -23.51 -10.19
CA LEU A 794 9.96 -24.27 -8.94
C LEU A 794 11.16 -23.81 -8.07
N PRO A 795 11.03 -23.71 -6.74
CA PRO A 795 9.83 -23.99 -5.94
C PRO A 795 8.69 -22.98 -6.23
N SER A 796 7.44 -23.38 -5.95
CA SER A 796 6.26 -22.52 -6.08
C SER A 796 5.45 -22.53 -4.79
N ASP A 797 5.28 -21.35 -4.23
CA ASP A 797 4.44 -21.01 -3.09
C ASP A 797 4.08 -19.52 -3.19
N GLN A 798 3.29 -19.00 -2.25
CA GLN A 798 2.86 -17.60 -2.26
C GLN A 798 4.02 -16.60 -2.41
N LEU A 799 5.13 -16.81 -1.71
CA LEU A 799 6.19 -15.81 -1.56
C LEU A 799 7.22 -15.89 -2.70
N HIS A 800 7.61 -17.10 -3.09
CA HIS A 800 8.51 -17.29 -4.24
C HIS A 800 7.83 -16.92 -5.57
N ASP A 801 6.53 -17.13 -5.70
CA ASP A 801 5.79 -16.78 -6.93
C ASP A 801 5.72 -15.26 -7.19
N GLU A 802 5.73 -14.42 -6.15
CA GLU A 802 5.73 -12.95 -6.30
C GLU A 802 7.05 -12.45 -6.94
N ASN A 803 8.16 -13.13 -6.62
CA ASN A 803 9.44 -12.92 -7.29
C ASN A 803 9.42 -13.45 -8.74
N ALA A 804 8.81 -14.62 -8.98
CA ALA A 804 8.62 -15.14 -10.33
C ALA A 804 7.78 -14.19 -11.22
N MET A 805 6.75 -13.56 -10.66
CA MET A 805 5.97 -12.51 -11.31
C MET A 805 6.84 -11.31 -11.66
N LEU A 806 7.61 -10.76 -10.71
CA LEU A 806 8.57 -9.69 -10.98
C LEU A 806 9.58 -10.07 -12.08
N TRP A 807 10.09 -11.30 -12.09
CA TRP A 807 11.01 -11.80 -13.10
C TRP A 807 10.40 -11.91 -14.50
N SER A 808 9.09 -12.12 -14.63
CA SER A 808 8.41 -12.16 -15.94
C SER A 808 8.40 -10.83 -16.68
N THR A 809 8.57 -9.68 -15.99
CA THR A 809 8.46 -8.32 -16.55
C THR A 809 9.44 -7.96 -17.68
N THR A 810 10.30 -8.89 -18.11
CA THR A 810 11.17 -8.75 -19.30
C THR A 810 10.46 -9.10 -20.60
N LYS A 811 9.49 -10.03 -20.58
CA LYS A 811 8.68 -10.42 -21.75
C LYS A 811 7.17 -10.48 -21.48
N PHE A 812 6.77 -10.57 -20.22
CA PHE A 812 5.41 -10.90 -19.78
C PHE A 812 4.89 -12.22 -20.37
N GLN A 813 5.79 -13.21 -20.46
CA GLN A 813 5.44 -14.57 -20.85
C GLN A 813 4.50 -15.21 -19.82
N ASP A 814 3.59 -16.07 -20.27
CA ASP A 814 2.66 -16.79 -19.40
C ASP A 814 3.41 -17.67 -18.38
N ILE A 815 3.16 -17.44 -17.09
CA ILE A 815 3.67 -18.24 -15.97
C ILE A 815 2.49 -18.83 -15.18
N VAL A 816 2.62 -20.10 -14.78
CA VAL A 816 1.65 -20.78 -13.92
C VAL A 816 1.68 -20.21 -12.49
N ASN A 817 2.87 -19.78 -12.05
CA ASN A 817 3.12 -19.16 -10.76
C ASN A 817 2.23 -17.93 -10.51
N GLY A 818 1.86 -17.74 -9.25
CA GLY A 818 1.24 -16.51 -8.77
C GLY A 818 1.12 -16.45 -7.24
N GLY A 819 1.51 -15.31 -6.67
CA GLY A 819 1.14 -14.87 -5.33
C GLY A 819 0.26 -13.63 -5.42
N SER A 820 -0.87 -13.62 -4.71
CA SER A 820 -1.85 -12.53 -4.73
C SER A 820 -2.74 -12.58 -3.48
N GLY A 821 -3.89 -11.89 -3.50
CA GLY A 821 -4.80 -11.77 -2.35
C GLY A 821 -5.50 -13.07 -1.91
N PHE A 822 -5.41 -14.13 -2.72
CA PHE A 822 -5.72 -15.54 -2.43
C PHE A 822 -4.99 -16.44 -3.44
N VAL A 823 -5.01 -17.76 -3.22
CA VAL A 823 -4.46 -18.77 -4.15
C VAL A 823 -5.61 -19.49 -4.86
N PRO A 824 -5.66 -19.55 -6.20
CA PRO A 824 -6.63 -20.37 -6.92
C PRO A 824 -6.39 -21.87 -6.73
N LYS A 825 -7.45 -22.65 -6.56
CA LYS A 825 -7.36 -24.11 -6.34
C LYS A 825 -6.55 -24.86 -7.39
N LYS A 826 -6.54 -24.40 -8.63
CA LYS A 826 -5.76 -24.99 -9.73
C LYS A 826 -4.25 -24.82 -9.54
N LEU A 827 -3.80 -23.70 -8.98
CA LEU A 827 -2.39 -23.49 -8.65
C LEU A 827 -1.98 -24.33 -7.41
N GLU A 828 -2.90 -24.51 -6.46
CA GLU A 828 -2.71 -25.45 -5.36
C GLU A 828 -2.60 -26.92 -5.86
N GLU A 829 -3.45 -27.32 -6.81
CA GLU A 829 -3.40 -28.63 -7.48
C GLU A 829 -2.08 -28.82 -8.26
N VAL A 830 -1.63 -27.81 -9.02
CA VAL A 830 -0.30 -27.82 -9.67
C VAL A 830 0.83 -28.02 -8.65
N ARG A 831 0.83 -27.26 -7.54
CA ARG A 831 1.86 -27.38 -6.50
C ARG A 831 1.87 -28.77 -5.87
N GLN A 832 0.70 -29.35 -5.61
CA GLN A 832 0.58 -30.73 -5.10
C GLN A 832 1.09 -31.77 -6.12
N VAL A 833 0.68 -31.67 -7.40
CA VAL A 833 1.09 -32.61 -8.45
C VAL A 833 2.59 -32.50 -8.78
N THR A 834 3.18 -31.32 -8.69
CA THR A 834 4.60 -31.08 -9.01
C THR A 834 5.56 -31.26 -7.82
N ALA A 835 5.06 -31.60 -6.63
CA ALA A 835 5.89 -31.90 -5.46
C ALA A 835 6.85 -33.09 -5.67
N THR A 836 6.56 -33.97 -6.64
CA THR A 836 7.40 -35.12 -7.05
C THR A 836 8.18 -34.91 -8.35
N PHE A 837 8.16 -33.70 -8.92
CA PHE A 837 8.77 -33.41 -10.23
C PHE A 837 10.29 -33.64 -10.24
N PRO A 838 10.88 -34.20 -11.33
CA PRO A 838 10.24 -34.64 -12.56
C PRO A 838 9.80 -36.11 -12.49
N ASP A 839 8.50 -36.35 -12.71
CA ASP A 839 7.92 -37.69 -12.82
C ASP A 839 6.89 -37.73 -13.95
N GLN A 840 6.51 -38.93 -14.40
CA GLN A 840 5.64 -39.06 -15.58
C GLN A 840 4.23 -38.51 -15.37
N ASN A 841 3.70 -38.51 -14.14
CA ASN A 841 2.39 -37.95 -13.83
C ASN A 841 2.43 -36.41 -13.85
N SER A 842 3.40 -35.80 -13.16
CA SER A 842 3.57 -34.33 -13.18
C SER A 842 3.86 -33.79 -14.58
N ILE A 843 4.71 -34.47 -15.37
CA ILE A 843 4.99 -34.13 -16.76
C ILE A 843 3.73 -34.22 -17.63
N ASN A 844 2.94 -35.30 -17.51
CA ASN A 844 1.73 -35.48 -18.30
C ASN A 844 0.64 -34.44 -17.94
N TYR A 845 0.50 -34.11 -16.66
CA TYR A 845 -0.43 -33.08 -16.17
C TYR A 845 -0.05 -31.69 -16.70
N LEU A 846 1.22 -31.31 -16.61
CA LEU A 846 1.73 -30.03 -17.12
C LEU A 846 1.56 -29.93 -18.66
N ARG A 847 1.84 -31.02 -19.40
CA ARG A 847 1.58 -31.11 -20.85
C ARG A 847 0.09 -30.91 -21.18
N GLN A 848 -0.83 -31.51 -20.43
CA GLN A 848 -2.28 -31.34 -20.61
C GLN A 848 -2.74 -29.90 -20.32
N MET A 849 -2.10 -29.22 -19.37
CA MET A 849 -2.34 -27.80 -19.08
C MET A 849 -1.74 -26.85 -20.14
N GLY A 850 -0.92 -27.36 -21.07
CA GLY A 850 -0.24 -26.58 -22.11
C GLY A 850 1.09 -25.95 -21.68
N VAL A 851 1.61 -26.34 -20.50
CA VAL A 851 2.93 -25.91 -19.99
C VAL A 851 4.02 -26.59 -20.80
N ARG A 852 5.00 -25.81 -21.27
CA ARG A 852 6.06 -26.25 -22.19
C ARG A 852 7.44 -26.32 -21.52
N ASN A 853 7.65 -25.50 -20.50
CA ASN A 853 8.93 -25.38 -19.82
C ASN A 853 8.73 -25.42 -18.30
N VAL A 854 9.65 -26.05 -17.58
CA VAL A 854 9.74 -25.97 -16.11
C VAL A 854 11.13 -25.46 -15.74
N VAL A 855 11.20 -24.40 -14.94
CA VAL A 855 12.46 -23.75 -14.53
C VAL A 855 12.66 -23.96 -13.04
N VAL A 856 13.62 -24.81 -12.65
CA VAL A 856 13.90 -25.11 -11.24
C VAL A 856 15.06 -24.23 -10.76
N ALA A 857 14.80 -23.36 -9.78
CA ALA A 857 15.75 -22.40 -9.24
C ALA A 857 16.55 -22.99 -8.06
N ARG A 858 17.79 -23.42 -8.31
CA ARG A 858 18.64 -24.11 -7.31
C ARG A 858 18.96 -23.22 -6.11
N ASP A 859 19.06 -21.92 -6.36
CA ASP A 859 19.32 -20.86 -5.39
C ASP A 859 18.12 -20.55 -4.47
N MET A 860 16.93 -21.12 -4.74
CA MET A 860 15.74 -21.04 -3.90
C MET A 860 15.36 -22.36 -3.22
N LEU A 861 16.10 -23.46 -3.45
CA LEU A 861 15.80 -24.75 -2.84
C LEU A 861 16.50 -24.91 -1.48
N GLU A 862 15.73 -25.30 -0.46
CA GLU A 862 16.26 -25.60 0.87
C GLU A 862 17.19 -26.83 0.89
N SER A 863 18.15 -26.83 1.82
CA SER A 863 19.10 -27.93 2.00
C SER A 863 18.39 -29.23 2.41
N GLY A 864 18.23 -30.15 1.46
CA GLY A 864 17.48 -31.40 1.64
C GLY A 864 16.14 -31.46 0.88
N SER A 865 15.79 -30.41 0.13
CA SER A 865 14.62 -30.44 -0.76
C SER A 865 14.70 -31.60 -1.77
N PRO A 866 13.65 -32.42 -1.95
CA PRO A 866 13.63 -33.51 -2.93
C PRO A 866 13.99 -33.08 -4.35
N LEU A 867 13.64 -31.83 -4.73
CA LEU A 867 13.96 -31.24 -6.02
C LEU A 867 15.47 -31.14 -6.29
N LEU A 868 16.32 -30.99 -5.27
CA LEU A 868 17.78 -30.99 -5.45
C LEU A 868 18.29 -32.35 -5.91
N THR A 869 17.85 -33.43 -5.27
CA THR A 869 18.16 -34.81 -5.69
C THR A 869 17.56 -35.11 -7.06
N ALA A 870 16.31 -34.68 -7.28
CA ALA A 870 15.57 -34.91 -8.52
C ALA A 870 16.18 -34.15 -9.73
N ILE A 871 16.90 -33.04 -9.49
CA ILE A 871 17.65 -32.32 -10.52
C ILE A 871 18.74 -33.19 -11.14
N GLU A 872 19.41 -34.05 -10.37
CA GLU A 872 20.56 -34.84 -10.83
C GLU A 872 20.15 -36.06 -11.66
N LEU A 873 18.96 -36.64 -11.40
CA LEU A 873 18.47 -37.87 -12.00
C LEU A 873 18.41 -37.82 -13.56
N PRO A 874 18.61 -38.97 -14.25
CA PRO A 874 18.39 -39.07 -15.70
C PRO A 874 16.91 -38.85 -16.05
N VAL A 875 16.64 -38.13 -17.15
CA VAL A 875 15.27 -37.81 -17.60
C VAL A 875 14.92 -38.34 -18.99
N ASP A 876 15.84 -39.04 -19.65
CA ASP A 876 15.66 -39.53 -21.03
C ASP A 876 14.47 -40.50 -21.15
N SER A 877 14.20 -41.28 -20.09
CA SER A 877 13.05 -42.19 -19.97
C SER A 877 11.70 -41.50 -19.81
N LEU A 878 11.68 -40.22 -19.42
CA LEU A 878 10.47 -39.41 -19.25
C LEU A 878 10.08 -38.66 -20.53
N GLY A 879 10.94 -38.70 -21.56
CA GLY A 879 10.75 -38.04 -22.84
C GLY A 879 10.74 -36.51 -22.75
N ILE A 880 11.61 -35.94 -21.90
CA ILE A 880 11.82 -34.50 -21.73
C ILE A 880 13.31 -34.15 -21.87
N THR A 881 13.66 -32.88 -22.12
CA THR A 881 15.06 -32.45 -22.19
C THR A 881 15.43 -31.56 -21.01
N ARG A 882 16.63 -31.74 -20.44
CA ARG A 882 17.19 -30.94 -19.33
C ARG A 882 18.37 -30.10 -19.82
N GLU A 883 18.32 -28.79 -19.59
CA GLU A 883 19.37 -27.82 -19.90
C GLU A 883 19.79 -27.07 -18.63
N ASP A 884 21.10 -26.91 -18.41
CA ASP A 884 21.66 -26.24 -17.23
C ASP A 884 22.03 -24.79 -17.57
N VAL A 885 21.41 -23.82 -16.87
CA VAL A 885 21.49 -22.39 -17.21
C VAL A 885 21.88 -21.56 -15.99
N GLY A 886 23.00 -21.93 -15.38
CA GLY A 886 23.62 -21.21 -14.26
C GLY A 886 23.02 -21.61 -12.91
N SER A 887 22.30 -20.70 -12.24
CA SER A 887 21.61 -21.04 -10.99
C SER A 887 20.30 -21.80 -11.19
N VAL A 888 19.84 -21.99 -12.43
CA VAL A 888 18.56 -22.64 -12.73
C VAL A 888 18.70 -23.77 -13.75
N VAL A 889 17.82 -24.77 -13.63
CA VAL A 889 17.70 -25.90 -14.56
C VAL A 889 16.42 -25.73 -15.37
N VAL A 890 16.50 -25.83 -16.70
CA VAL A 890 15.35 -25.74 -17.60
C VAL A 890 15.01 -27.13 -18.12
N TYR A 891 13.78 -27.57 -17.86
CA TYR A 891 13.20 -28.76 -18.46
C TYR A 891 12.25 -28.33 -19.58
N ARG A 892 12.38 -28.92 -20.77
CA ARG A 892 11.39 -28.76 -21.85
C ARG A 892 10.53 -30.01 -21.93
N LEU A 893 9.21 -29.82 -21.84
CA LEU A 893 8.18 -30.87 -21.85
C LEU A 893 7.69 -31.19 -23.28
#